data_AF-A0A520ETU1-F1
#
_entry.id   AF-A0A520ETU1-F1
#
_cell.length_a   1.000
_cell.length_b   1.000
_cell.length_c   1.000
_cell.angle_alpha   90.00
_cell.angle_beta   90.00
_cell.angle_gamma   90.00
#
_symmetry.space_group_name_H-M   'P 1'
#
loop_
_entity.id
_entity.type
_entity.pdbx_description
1 polymer ?
#
loop_
_entity_poly.entity_id
_entity_poly.type
_entity_poly.pdbx_seq_one_letter_code
_entity_poly.pdbx_strand_id
1 'polypeptide(L)'
;MSFVKSVNPLPQFGIGGTDLGIPFRMPNGQIGFLLGDTFAGTQPQVGGPNWRSPMLLRSNTHDVTTPITFASAARNARQLWDYVHDNPEYSTILPCDAITIGTRIYLWVMVTQGLGNEKWCEIRYSDDLGENWTDTGVKWSTSVYGGKRTMVTWEKGGDGFVYILSTGGLARNKNAILHRVPEARIADPAAWVPWGWNGTAWGWGNPPGDDPTKGILPDNTKLGEICLRRIQGNLVFSGFDAGAYNAFVKVAAKPTDNWHTAKTYRPVKGSFFGPGGPDVVDRLYGCYIHPDSRFDRTGGFAMIVSQWAADGNPYRAMQYRISGITPVVPVTSTPVTEGTTPMAFRFVPVANGNNIISSGFRTPARPDHNGIDFAAPLGEPIYAVEEGVVVRSGPASGFGNWIVIDHQTTAHLDTVYGHMRAADLLVSEGMFVRAGQQIARVGSEGDSTGPHLHFEVWTSPGRFGGAPIDPQPLLVGAANPPTGTIDPTTGTFYGVDISNHQGNFDIAATKREGFSFMAAKCTEGDFFKDSFWPRNRDLMQQHFPGLFCGYHFARNGDPINAQVANLKAHLGDPSIPVMIDYEDPDTRGSGANLRALVDAIHSAGLRVCAIYLPRWYWQGHMGSPPLNNLPPLWNSHYVTASGYASVIYPGKGFAGWANYTPGVPVEILQFSDQGQVAGRLVDVNAYEGTLDGLRELFSGAPGELSVDDCVLDFWLQLLGPAGAGWPQLNNRSVVDALAEIGLHQGVPGMAPPPAGAAPAPLPAATADRARDVFDQIRGPDG
;
A
#
# COMPACT_ATOMS: atom_id res chain seq x y z
N MET A 1 13.67 -7.65 29.29
CA MET A 1 12.66 -6.58 29.18
C MET A 1 13.28 -5.27 29.64
N SER A 2 12.93 -4.16 29.02
CA SER A 2 13.42 -2.83 29.42
C SER A 2 12.32 -1.80 29.28
N PHE A 3 12.13 -0.97 30.30
CA PHE A 3 11.34 0.26 30.21
C PHE A 3 11.95 1.17 29.13
N VAL A 4 11.10 1.75 28.29
CA VAL A 4 11.53 2.71 27.25
C VAL A 4 11.16 4.12 27.68
N LYS A 5 9.86 4.36 27.87
CA LYS A 5 9.32 5.68 28.18
C LYS A 5 7.89 5.56 28.69
N SER A 6 7.47 6.48 29.55
CA SER A 6 6.04 6.71 29.79
C SER A 6 5.40 7.35 28.55
N VAL A 7 4.25 6.83 28.17
CA VAL A 7 3.41 7.34 27.08
C VAL A 7 2.76 8.66 27.50
N ASN A 8 2.56 8.89 28.80
CA ASN A 8 2.08 10.14 29.39
C ASN A 8 2.93 10.57 30.61
N PRO A 9 2.90 11.85 31.05
CA PRO A 9 2.03 12.95 30.58
C PRO A 9 2.34 13.41 29.14
N LEU A 10 1.33 13.99 28.48
CA LEU A 10 1.44 14.65 27.17
C LEU A 10 0.81 16.05 27.26
N PRO A 11 1.54 17.04 27.79
CA PRO A 11 1.02 18.39 28.00
C PRO A 11 0.50 19.05 26.72
N GLN A 12 1.08 18.72 25.56
CA GLN A 12 0.66 19.23 24.26
C GLN A 12 -0.77 18.81 23.86
N PHE A 13 -1.31 17.76 24.48
CA PHE A 13 -2.71 17.32 24.32
C PHE A 13 -3.53 17.54 25.60
N GLY A 14 -2.97 18.28 26.57
CA GLY A 14 -3.58 18.51 27.88
C GLY A 14 -3.73 17.24 28.70
N ILE A 15 -2.85 16.24 28.53
CA ILE A 15 -2.93 14.94 29.24
C ILE A 15 -1.94 14.94 30.40
N GLY A 16 -2.46 14.96 31.63
CA GLY A 16 -1.69 14.80 32.86
C GLY A 16 -1.57 13.35 33.31
N GLY A 17 -2.64 12.57 33.11
CA GLY A 17 -2.73 11.14 33.40
C GLY A 17 -3.73 10.47 32.48
N THR A 18 -3.46 9.23 32.08
CA THR A 18 -4.35 8.42 31.25
C THR A 18 -4.19 6.94 31.54
N ASP A 19 -5.25 6.18 31.32
CA ASP A 19 -5.22 4.72 31.33
C ASP A 19 -5.21 4.13 29.90
N LEU A 20 -4.97 2.81 29.83
CA LEU A 20 -4.92 2.04 28.59
C LEU A 20 -3.73 2.44 27.68
N GLY A 21 -3.98 2.85 26.44
CA GLY A 21 -2.96 3.03 25.41
C GLY A 21 -2.97 1.89 24.38
N ILE A 22 -4.16 1.51 23.90
CA ILE A 22 -4.36 0.37 22.97
C ILE A 22 -3.91 0.78 21.56
N PRO A 23 -2.82 0.21 21.01
CA PRO A 23 -2.32 0.55 19.69
C PRO A 23 -3.00 -0.30 18.61
N PHE A 24 -3.48 0.33 17.53
CA PHE A 24 -4.06 -0.36 16.36
C PHE A 24 -3.63 0.31 15.06
N ARG A 25 -3.67 -0.42 13.94
CA ARG A 25 -3.33 0.13 12.61
C ARG A 25 -4.49 0.96 12.08
N MET A 26 -4.23 2.22 11.73
CA MET A 26 -5.19 3.11 11.09
C MET A 26 -5.20 2.94 9.55
N PRO A 27 -6.28 3.35 8.87
CA PRO A 27 -6.39 3.25 7.40
C PRO A 27 -5.27 3.94 6.62
N ASN A 28 -4.74 5.04 7.16
CA ASN A 28 -3.68 5.84 6.53
C ASN A 28 -2.26 5.36 6.88
N GLY A 29 -2.12 4.16 7.45
CA GLY A 29 -0.84 3.60 7.86
C GLY A 29 -0.35 4.06 9.23
N GLN A 30 -0.90 5.11 9.85
CA GLN A 30 -0.52 5.52 11.21
C GLN A 30 -0.91 4.47 12.26
N ILE A 31 -0.33 4.59 13.46
CA ILE A 31 -0.75 3.82 14.63
C ILE A 31 -1.64 4.69 15.51
N GLY A 32 -2.89 4.26 15.65
CA GLY A 32 -3.85 4.88 16.56
C GLY A 32 -3.66 4.32 17.97
N PHE A 33 -3.67 5.18 18.98
CA PHE A 33 -3.63 4.81 20.39
C PHE A 33 -4.91 5.24 21.07
N LEU A 34 -5.73 4.27 21.45
CA LEU A 34 -6.95 4.51 22.22
C LEU A 34 -6.61 4.62 23.70
N LEU A 35 -7.04 5.73 24.28
CA LEU A 35 -6.93 6.02 25.70
C LEU A 35 -8.31 5.95 26.34
N GLY A 36 -8.39 5.45 27.56
CA GLY A 36 -9.62 5.49 28.35
C GLY A 36 -9.69 6.77 29.18
N ASP A 37 -10.00 6.63 30.46
CA ASP A 37 -10.13 7.73 31.41
C ASP A 37 -8.84 8.57 31.46
N THR A 38 -8.96 9.79 30.94
CA THR A 38 -7.85 10.72 30.72
C THR A 38 -8.13 12.06 31.36
N PHE A 39 -7.17 12.58 32.13
CA PHE A 39 -7.33 13.77 32.98
C PHE A 39 -6.24 14.80 32.69
N ALA A 40 -6.57 16.08 32.85
CA ALA A 40 -5.59 17.16 32.79
C ALA A 40 -4.95 17.41 34.17
N GLY A 41 -3.90 18.25 34.19
CA GLY A 41 -3.25 18.71 35.42
C GLY A 41 -2.17 17.76 35.96
N THR A 42 -1.64 18.06 37.14
CA THR A 42 -0.51 17.35 37.75
C THR A 42 -0.92 16.28 38.77
N GLN A 43 -2.22 16.17 39.08
CA GLN A 43 -2.81 15.22 40.02
C GLN A 43 -4.03 14.52 39.37
N PRO A 44 -3.81 13.69 38.34
CA PRO A 44 -4.90 13.06 37.61
C PRO A 44 -5.63 12.04 38.48
N GLN A 45 -6.95 12.15 38.54
CA GLN A 45 -7.81 11.29 39.36
C GLN A 45 -9.21 11.24 38.75
N VAL A 46 -9.99 10.20 39.07
CA VAL A 46 -11.41 10.10 38.69
C VAL A 46 -12.17 11.35 39.19
N GLY A 47 -13.04 11.92 38.34
CA GLY A 47 -13.71 13.20 38.62
C GLY A 47 -12.79 14.43 38.55
N GLY A 48 -11.53 14.25 38.13
CA GLY A 48 -10.55 15.32 37.97
C GLY A 48 -10.84 16.25 36.77
N PRO A 49 -10.06 17.34 36.63
CA PRO A 49 -10.30 18.33 35.59
C PRO A 49 -10.12 17.76 34.18
N ASN A 50 -11.02 18.15 33.27
CA ASN A 50 -11.01 17.75 31.85
C ASN A 50 -10.95 16.21 31.65
N TRP A 51 -11.78 15.50 32.42
CA TRP A 51 -12.01 14.05 32.26
C TRP A 51 -12.58 13.79 30.86
N ARG A 52 -11.87 12.98 30.08
CA ARG A 52 -12.21 12.56 28.72
C ARG A 52 -12.03 11.05 28.60
N SER A 53 -12.98 10.37 27.97
CA SER A 53 -12.83 9.00 27.48
C SER A 53 -13.95 8.69 26.47
N PRO A 54 -13.74 7.83 25.46
CA PRO A 54 -12.44 7.42 24.94
C PRO A 54 -11.74 8.60 24.25
N MET A 55 -10.42 8.54 24.11
CA MET A 55 -9.63 9.45 23.26
C MET A 55 -8.79 8.67 22.25
N LEU A 56 -8.41 9.31 21.13
CA LEU A 56 -7.52 8.74 20.11
C LEU A 56 -6.33 9.66 19.84
N LEU A 57 -5.12 9.15 20.05
CA LEU A 57 -3.88 9.76 19.58
C LEU A 57 -3.38 9.05 18.33
N ARG A 58 -2.67 9.76 17.46
CA ARG A 58 -2.07 9.21 16.22
C ARG A 58 -0.56 9.30 16.28
N SER A 59 0.11 8.19 16.00
CA SER A 59 1.55 8.04 16.02
C SER A 59 2.07 7.63 14.65
N ASN A 60 3.21 8.20 14.24
CA ASN A 60 4.00 7.74 13.10
C ASN A 60 5.14 6.79 13.54
N THR A 61 5.14 6.35 14.81
CA THR A 61 6.21 5.49 15.34
C THR A 61 5.96 4.04 14.93
N HIS A 62 6.58 3.63 13.82
CA HIS A 62 6.60 2.24 13.38
C HIS A 62 7.80 1.47 13.94
N ASP A 63 8.94 2.15 14.12
CA ASP A 63 10.10 1.54 14.75
C ASP A 63 9.95 1.53 16.28
N VAL A 64 9.42 0.44 16.80
CA VAL A 64 9.17 0.24 18.24
C VAL A 64 10.45 0.06 19.06
N THR A 65 11.62 -0.01 18.40
CA THR A 65 12.90 0.11 19.10
C THR A 65 13.16 1.54 19.57
N THR A 66 12.36 2.52 19.15
CA THR A 66 12.44 3.91 19.61
C THR A 66 11.25 4.26 20.52
N PRO A 67 11.35 5.31 21.35
CA PRO A 67 10.22 5.77 22.16
C PRO A 67 9.04 6.21 21.29
N ILE A 68 7.82 5.79 21.65
CA ILE A 68 6.59 6.22 20.96
C ILE A 68 6.43 7.74 21.07
N THR A 69 6.13 8.35 19.93
CA THR A 69 5.80 9.78 19.79
C THR A 69 4.44 9.94 19.12
N PHE A 70 3.74 11.03 19.42
CA PHE A 70 2.40 11.29 18.90
C PHE A 70 2.43 12.52 18.01
N ALA A 71 1.96 12.36 16.77
CA ALA A 71 1.91 13.41 15.76
C ALA A 71 0.65 14.26 15.92
N SER A 72 -0.49 13.66 16.27
CA SER A 72 -1.77 14.38 16.41
C SER A 72 -2.74 13.63 17.33
N ALA A 73 -3.91 14.23 17.55
CA ALA A 73 -5.01 13.65 18.29
C ALA A 73 -6.33 13.90 17.54
N ALA A 74 -7.26 12.95 17.61
CA ALA A 74 -8.59 13.16 17.09
C ALA A 74 -9.35 14.22 17.89
N ARG A 75 -10.27 14.94 17.24
CA ARG A 75 -11.12 15.98 17.84
C ARG A 75 -10.35 16.98 18.70
N ASN A 76 -9.13 17.35 18.29
CA ASN A 76 -8.23 18.22 19.05
C ASN A 76 -8.04 17.75 20.50
N ALA A 77 -7.76 16.45 20.69
CA ALA A 77 -7.58 15.81 21.99
C ALA A 77 -8.79 15.92 22.94
N ARG A 78 -10.00 15.88 22.40
CA ARG A 78 -11.24 15.70 23.18
C ARG A 78 -11.64 14.21 23.21
N GLN A 79 -12.62 13.89 24.05
CA GLN A 79 -13.30 12.60 23.95
C GLN A 79 -13.90 12.39 22.54
N LEU A 80 -13.95 11.15 22.05
CA LEU A 80 -14.29 10.84 20.66
C LEU A 80 -15.74 11.19 20.27
N TRP A 81 -16.63 11.28 21.24
CA TRP A 81 -17.99 11.82 21.09
C TRP A 81 -18.44 12.41 22.43
N ASP A 82 -19.40 13.32 22.36
CA ASP A 82 -19.78 14.13 23.51
C ASP A 82 -20.77 13.36 24.41
N TYR A 83 -20.44 13.25 25.69
CA TYR A 83 -21.31 12.80 26.77
C TYR A 83 -20.79 13.35 28.11
N VAL A 84 -21.63 13.29 29.14
CA VAL A 84 -21.28 13.76 30.48
C VAL A 84 -20.85 12.57 31.34
N HIS A 85 -19.63 12.62 31.86
CA HIS A 85 -19.12 11.67 32.85
C HIS A 85 -19.94 11.71 34.15
N ASP A 86 -20.04 10.58 34.84
CA ASP A 86 -20.80 10.43 36.09
C ASP A 86 -22.26 10.91 36.00
N ASN A 87 -22.93 10.56 34.89
CA ASN A 87 -24.36 10.77 34.76
C ASN A 87 -25.16 9.67 35.50
N PRO A 88 -26.50 9.80 35.62
CA PRO A 88 -27.31 8.82 36.35
C PRO A 88 -27.32 7.38 35.78
N GLU A 89 -26.92 7.19 34.52
CA GLU A 89 -26.96 5.89 33.84
C GLU A 89 -25.60 5.17 33.85
N TYR A 90 -24.51 5.91 33.66
CA TYR A 90 -23.13 5.40 33.62
C TYR A 90 -22.10 6.47 34.00
N SER A 91 -20.92 6.02 34.46
CA SER A 91 -19.80 6.88 34.84
C SER A 91 -18.90 7.26 33.66
N THR A 92 -18.56 6.30 32.80
CA THR A 92 -17.62 6.51 31.68
C THR A 92 -17.81 5.45 30.59
N ILE A 93 -17.21 5.71 29.43
CA ILE A 93 -17.16 4.80 28.29
C ILE A 93 -15.70 4.47 28.01
N LEU A 94 -15.31 3.21 28.10
CA LEU A 94 -13.92 2.76 27.99
C LEU A 94 -13.69 1.97 26.69
N PRO A 95 -12.63 2.28 25.92
CA PRO A 95 -12.29 1.53 24.73
C PRO A 95 -11.69 0.17 25.11
N CYS A 96 -12.08 -0.88 24.39
CA CYS A 96 -11.44 -2.20 24.52
C CYS A 96 -10.38 -2.41 23.45
N ASP A 97 -10.78 -2.25 22.18
CA ASP A 97 -9.90 -2.38 21.03
C ASP A 97 -10.54 -1.76 19.78
N ALA A 98 -9.72 -1.47 18.77
CA ALA A 98 -10.15 -1.03 17.44
C ALA A 98 -9.52 -1.84 16.32
N ILE A 99 -10.25 -1.95 15.20
CA ILE A 99 -9.82 -2.66 14.00
C ILE A 99 -10.18 -1.85 12.77
N THR A 100 -9.29 -1.88 11.79
CA THR A 100 -9.52 -1.25 10.49
C THR A 100 -9.94 -2.32 9.48
N ILE A 101 -11.12 -2.15 8.90
CA ILE A 101 -11.69 -2.97 7.82
C ILE A 101 -11.96 -2.04 6.64
N GLY A 102 -11.32 -2.30 5.50
CA GLY A 102 -11.24 -1.31 4.42
C GLY A 102 -10.64 0.01 4.92
N THR A 103 -11.34 1.11 4.67
CA THR A 103 -11.00 2.45 5.18
C THR A 103 -11.65 2.81 6.51
N ARG A 104 -12.51 1.93 7.05
CA ARG A 104 -13.32 2.19 8.23
C ARG A 104 -12.67 1.65 9.49
N ILE A 105 -12.63 2.45 10.54
CA ILE A 105 -12.22 2.05 11.88
C ILE A 105 -13.46 1.63 12.65
N TYR A 106 -13.48 0.41 13.18
CA TYR A 106 -14.47 -0.04 14.15
C TYR A 106 -13.86 -0.03 15.54
N LEU A 107 -14.61 0.43 16.53
CA LEU A 107 -14.21 0.53 17.93
C LEU A 107 -15.24 -0.17 18.80
N TRP A 108 -14.78 -1.12 19.61
CA TRP A 108 -15.59 -1.71 20.68
C TRP A 108 -15.37 -0.93 21.98
N VAL A 109 -16.45 -0.52 22.62
CA VAL A 109 -16.40 0.13 23.94
C VAL A 109 -17.29 -0.57 24.96
N MET A 110 -16.92 -0.43 26.22
CA MET A 110 -17.75 -0.78 27.38
C MET A 110 -18.30 0.50 28.01
N VAL A 111 -19.61 0.55 28.21
CA VAL A 111 -20.27 1.61 28.98
C VAL A 111 -20.41 1.12 30.42
N THR A 112 -19.85 1.84 31.38
CA THR A 112 -19.67 1.34 32.75
C THR A 112 -20.12 2.32 33.82
N GLN A 113 -20.59 1.80 34.96
CA GLN A 113 -20.93 2.57 36.16
C GLN A 113 -20.04 2.12 37.33
N GLY A 114 -18.83 2.65 37.38
CA GLY A 114 -17.77 2.19 38.28
C GLY A 114 -17.11 0.88 37.80
N LEU A 115 -16.13 0.40 38.55
CA LEU A 115 -15.36 -0.80 38.19
C LEU A 115 -16.20 -2.08 38.37
N GLY A 116 -16.29 -2.89 37.30
CA GLY A 116 -16.94 -4.20 37.32
C GLY A 116 -18.47 -4.15 37.23
N ASN A 117 -19.03 -3.03 36.77
CA ASN A 117 -20.47 -2.80 36.59
C ASN A 117 -20.74 -2.25 35.19
N GLU A 118 -20.40 -3.06 34.19
CA GLU A 118 -20.62 -2.74 32.79
C GLU A 118 -22.12 -2.86 32.45
N LYS A 119 -22.70 -1.76 31.96
CA LYS A 119 -24.12 -1.67 31.64
C LYS A 119 -24.45 -2.31 30.30
N TRP A 120 -23.69 -1.95 29.27
CA TRP A 120 -23.73 -2.56 27.95
C TRP A 120 -22.39 -2.33 27.25
N CYS A 121 -22.21 -3.00 26.11
CA CYS A 121 -21.13 -2.71 25.19
C CYS A 121 -21.71 -2.22 23.86
N GLU A 122 -20.91 -1.52 23.07
CA GLU A 122 -21.35 -1.05 21.76
C GLU A 122 -20.17 -1.00 20.78
N ILE A 123 -20.51 -1.09 19.49
CA ILE A 123 -19.58 -0.86 18.40
C ILE A 123 -19.92 0.50 17.80
N ARG A 124 -18.90 1.36 17.65
CA ARG A 124 -18.97 2.58 16.84
C ARG A 124 -17.98 2.49 15.71
N TYR A 125 -18.17 3.27 14.66
CA TYR A 125 -17.22 3.33 13.56
C TYR A 125 -16.88 4.76 13.13
N SER A 126 -15.72 4.92 12.51
CA SER A 126 -15.26 6.18 11.93
C SER A 126 -14.72 5.94 10.52
N ASP A 127 -15.06 6.84 9.60
CA ASP A 127 -14.63 6.85 8.19
C ASP A 127 -13.61 7.95 7.87
N ASP A 128 -13.21 8.73 8.87
CA ASP A 128 -12.40 9.95 8.74
C ASP A 128 -11.26 9.95 9.76
N LEU A 129 -10.61 8.79 9.89
CA LEU A 129 -9.42 8.60 10.74
C LEU A 129 -9.68 8.88 12.23
N GLY A 130 -10.92 8.73 12.69
CA GLY A 130 -11.31 8.88 14.09
C GLY A 130 -11.79 10.27 14.48
N GLU A 131 -11.97 11.21 13.54
CA GLU A 131 -12.49 12.55 13.85
C GLU A 131 -13.98 12.53 14.20
N ASN A 132 -14.78 11.76 13.46
CA ASN A 132 -16.20 11.57 13.72
C ASN A 132 -16.55 10.09 13.90
N TRP A 133 -17.48 9.81 14.81
CA TRP A 133 -17.88 8.46 15.19
C TRP A 133 -19.38 8.26 15.05
N THR A 134 -19.75 7.26 14.26
CA THR A 134 -21.12 6.84 14.04
C THR A 134 -21.48 5.69 14.97
N ASP A 135 -22.63 5.81 15.63
CA ASP A 135 -23.24 4.75 16.42
C ASP A 135 -23.86 3.70 15.49
N THR A 136 -23.58 2.42 15.73
CA THR A 136 -24.21 1.33 14.97
C THR A 136 -25.67 1.09 15.37
N GLY A 137 -26.12 1.69 16.48
CA GLY A 137 -27.45 1.49 17.07
C GLY A 137 -27.59 0.17 17.84
N VAL A 138 -26.51 -0.61 17.97
CA VAL A 138 -26.53 -1.94 18.58
C VAL A 138 -25.92 -1.88 19.98
N LYS A 139 -26.77 -2.09 21.00
CA LYS A 139 -26.33 -2.31 22.39
C LYS A 139 -26.17 -3.80 22.67
N TRP A 140 -24.97 -4.19 23.07
CA TRP A 140 -24.58 -5.55 23.37
C TRP A 140 -24.72 -5.82 24.86
N SER A 141 -25.41 -6.90 25.22
CA SER A 141 -25.59 -7.31 26.61
C SER A 141 -24.31 -7.89 27.21
N THR A 142 -23.98 -7.44 28.42
CA THR A 142 -22.83 -7.88 29.22
C THR A 142 -23.07 -9.20 29.95
N SER A 143 -24.23 -9.85 29.80
CA SER A 143 -24.53 -11.15 30.41
C SER A 143 -24.30 -12.35 29.50
N VAL A 144 -24.12 -12.12 28.19
CA VAL A 144 -24.01 -13.20 27.19
C VAL A 144 -22.76 -14.04 27.43
N TYR A 145 -22.90 -15.37 27.30
CA TYR A 145 -21.88 -16.38 27.59
C TYR A 145 -21.33 -16.29 29.02
N GLY A 146 -22.21 -16.17 30.01
CA GLY A 146 -21.82 -15.96 31.42
C GLY A 146 -21.05 -14.65 31.66
N GLY A 147 -21.29 -13.66 30.79
CA GLY A 147 -20.67 -12.34 30.78
C GLY A 147 -19.26 -12.27 30.18
N LYS A 148 -18.91 -13.20 29.28
CA LYS A 148 -17.58 -13.24 28.62
C LYS A 148 -17.52 -12.47 27.29
N ARG A 149 -18.58 -11.76 26.92
CA ARG A 149 -18.63 -10.88 25.73
C ARG A 149 -18.77 -9.42 26.16
N THR A 150 -17.87 -8.99 27.03
CA THR A 150 -17.88 -7.63 27.59
C THR A 150 -16.65 -6.87 27.10
N MET A 151 -15.47 -7.45 27.31
CA MET A 151 -14.22 -6.90 26.76
C MET A 151 -13.77 -7.73 25.57
N VAL A 152 -13.40 -7.05 24.49
CA VAL A 152 -13.09 -7.65 23.19
C VAL A 152 -11.74 -7.17 22.70
N THR A 153 -10.99 -8.06 22.08
CA THR A 153 -9.90 -7.75 21.16
C THR A 153 -10.06 -8.56 19.89
N TRP A 154 -9.60 -8.03 18.77
CA TRP A 154 -9.88 -8.58 17.46
C TRP A 154 -8.71 -8.42 16.50
N GLU A 155 -8.64 -9.31 15.52
CA GLU A 155 -7.65 -9.24 14.46
C GLU A 155 -8.20 -9.88 13.18
N LYS A 156 -7.76 -9.36 12.02
CA LYS A 156 -8.17 -9.92 10.73
C LYS A 156 -7.55 -11.29 10.51
N GLY A 157 -8.38 -12.19 10.01
CA GLY A 157 -7.99 -13.54 9.63
C GLY A 157 -7.14 -13.60 8.37
N GLY A 158 -7.42 -12.71 7.40
CA GLY A 158 -6.96 -12.84 6.01
C GLY A 158 -7.83 -13.78 5.18
N ASP A 159 -8.88 -14.34 5.77
CA ASP A 159 -9.84 -15.29 5.19
C ASP A 159 -11.26 -14.71 5.10
N GLY A 160 -11.38 -13.38 5.14
CA GLY A 160 -12.65 -12.66 5.15
C GLY A 160 -13.37 -12.66 6.51
N PHE A 161 -12.77 -13.25 7.55
CA PHE A 161 -13.26 -13.19 8.92
C PHE A 161 -12.41 -12.29 9.80
N VAL A 162 -13.07 -11.64 10.76
CA VAL A 162 -12.43 -11.11 11.96
C VAL A 162 -12.53 -12.16 13.05
N TYR A 163 -11.42 -12.41 13.72
CA TYR A 163 -11.34 -13.29 14.88
C TYR A 163 -11.37 -12.44 16.15
N ILE A 164 -12.27 -12.80 17.06
CA ILE A 164 -12.52 -12.04 18.28
C ILE A 164 -12.22 -12.90 19.49
N LEU A 165 -11.27 -12.45 20.30
CA LEU A 165 -11.10 -12.94 21.66
C LEU A 165 -11.85 -12.02 22.61
N SER A 166 -12.71 -12.59 23.44
CA SER A 166 -13.47 -11.82 24.42
C SER A 166 -13.41 -12.44 25.81
N THR A 167 -13.57 -11.60 26.83
CA THR A 167 -13.61 -11.99 28.24
C THR A 167 -14.62 -11.12 29.02
N GLY A 168 -14.66 -11.29 30.34
CA GLY A 168 -15.41 -10.45 31.25
C GLY A 168 -14.98 -8.99 31.26
N GLY A 169 -15.74 -8.14 31.93
CA GLY A 169 -15.40 -6.73 32.13
C GLY A 169 -14.33 -6.52 33.21
N LEU A 170 -14.35 -5.34 33.81
CA LEU A 170 -13.37 -4.87 34.79
C LEU A 170 -13.46 -5.56 36.17
N ALA A 171 -14.40 -6.50 36.35
CA ALA A 171 -14.35 -7.47 37.44
C ALA A 171 -13.16 -8.44 37.31
N ARG A 172 -12.60 -8.58 36.10
CA ARG A 172 -11.37 -9.34 35.77
C ARG A 172 -11.36 -10.77 36.31
N ASN A 173 -12.51 -11.45 36.24
CA ASN A 173 -12.75 -12.73 36.91
C ASN A 173 -13.18 -13.86 35.96
N LYS A 174 -12.99 -13.69 34.64
CA LYS A 174 -13.41 -14.65 33.61
C LYS A 174 -12.25 -15.11 32.73
N ASN A 175 -12.42 -16.29 32.14
CA ASN A 175 -11.58 -16.83 31.07
C ASN A 175 -11.96 -16.20 29.71
N ALA A 176 -11.12 -16.37 28.69
CA ALA A 176 -11.36 -15.93 27.32
C ALA A 176 -12.18 -16.95 26.52
N ILE A 177 -12.96 -16.45 25.57
CA ILE A 177 -13.65 -17.21 24.53
C ILE A 177 -13.30 -16.65 23.15
N LEU A 178 -13.48 -17.46 22.11
CA LEU A 178 -13.18 -17.10 20.73
C LEU A 178 -14.46 -17.06 19.89
N HIS A 179 -14.55 -16.07 19.03
CA HIS A 179 -15.56 -15.97 17.96
C HIS A 179 -14.89 -15.68 16.62
N ARG A 180 -15.63 -15.88 15.54
CA ARG A 180 -15.38 -15.27 14.25
C ARG A 180 -16.61 -14.55 13.74
N VAL A 181 -16.43 -13.52 12.94
CA VAL A 181 -17.51 -12.81 12.24
C VAL A 181 -17.03 -12.43 10.84
N PRO A 182 -17.84 -12.54 9.79
CA PRO A 182 -17.49 -11.99 8.49
C PRO A 182 -17.17 -10.50 8.61
N GLU A 183 -16.12 -10.01 7.96
CA GLU A 183 -15.68 -8.60 8.05
C GLU A 183 -16.81 -7.60 7.82
N ALA A 184 -17.64 -7.82 6.79
CA ALA A 184 -18.76 -6.95 6.45
C ALA A 184 -19.95 -7.00 7.42
N ARG A 185 -19.97 -7.96 8.35
CA ARG A 185 -21.03 -8.12 9.34
C ARG A 185 -20.52 -7.96 10.78
N ILE A 186 -19.38 -7.29 10.97
CA ILE A 186 -18.79 -7.12 12.30
C ILE A 186 -19.75 -6.49 13.33
N ALA A 187 -20.63 -5.58 12.89
CA ALA A 187 -21.61 -4.90 13.73
C ALA A 187 -22.91 -5.70 13.97
N ASP A 188 -23.10 -6.84 13.30
CA ASP A 188 -24.29 -7.68 13.41
C ASP A 188 -24.10 -8.77 14.49
N PRO A 189 -24.79 -8.70 15.64
CA PRO A 189 -24.66 -9.69 16.71
C PRO A 189 -24.99 -11.12 16.31
N ALA A 190 -25.87 -11.32 15.34
CA ALA A 190 -26.26 -12.64 14.88
C ALA A 190 -25.19 -13.27 13.97
N ALA A 191 -24.25 -12.47 13.46
CA ALA A 191 -23.17 -12.94 12.60
C ALA A 191 -21.98 -13.52 13.37
N TRP A 192 -21.92 -13.32 14.69
CA TRP A 192 -20.81 -13.77 15.53
C TRP A 192 -20.95 -15.26 15.85
N VAL A 193 -20.04 -16.06 15.31
CA VAL A 193 -20.03 -17.51 15.46
C VAL A 193 -18.99 -17.91 16.52
N PRO A 194 -19.40 -18.54 17.63
CA PRO A 194 -18.48 -18.94 18.69
C PRO A 194 -17.65 -20.16 18.32
N TRP A 195 -16.46 -20.27 18.91
CA TRP A 195 -15.64 -21.49 18.94
C TRP A 195 -15.76 -22.14 20.31
N GLY A 196 -16.33 -23.34 20.37
CA GLY A 196 -16.65 -23.99 21.64
C GLY A 196 -16.48 -25.51 21.63
N TRP A 197 -16.48 -26.09 22.81
CA TRP A 197 -16.48 -27.54 23.03
C TRP A 197 -17.89 -28.03 23.32
N ASN A 198 -18.40 -28.98 22.53
CA ASN A 198 -19.75 -29.53 22.72
C ASN A 198 -19.82 -30.75 23.63
N GLY A 199 -18.71 -31.14 24.27
CA GLY A 199 -18.59 -32.39 25.03
C GLY A 199 -17.72 -33.45 24.35
N THR A 200 -17.56 -33.39 23.02
CA THR A 200 -16.83 -34.38 22.22
C THR A 200 -15.83 -33.80 21.22
N ALA A 201 -16.09 -32.60 20.70
CA ALA A 201 -15.21 -31.92 19.74
C ALA A 201 -15.28 -30.39 19.90
N TRP A 202 -14.19 -29.72 19.52
CA TRP A 202 -14.18 -28.27 19.33
C TRP A 202 -14.73 -27.94 17.94
N GLY A 203 -15.49 -26.85 17.83
CA GLY A 203 -16.13 -26.49 16.57
C GLY A 203 -16.70 -25.07 16.57
N TRP A 204 -16.80 -24.49 15.37
CA TRP A 204 -17.54 -23.25 15.15
C TRP A 204 -19.03 -23.51 15.31
N GLY A 205 -19.74 -22.62 16.01
CA GLY A 205 -21.15 -22.74 16.35
C GLY A 205 -21.40 -23.52 17.64
N ASN A 206 -20.40 -24.22 18.18
CA ASN A 206 -20.52 -24.83 19.51
C ASN A 206 -20.56 -23.74 20.58
N PRO A 207 -21.40 -23.88 21.63
CA PRO A 207 -21.53 -22.87 22.66
C PRO A 207 -20.22 -22.76 23.46
N PRO A 208 -19.70 -21.54 23.68
CA PRO A 208 -18.68 -21.31 24.67
C PRO A 208 -19.43 -21.31 26.01
N GLY A 209 -19.29 -22.38 26.80
CA GLY A 209 -20.12 -22.60 27.99
C GLY A 209 -20.21 -21.39 28.94
N ASP A 210 -21.31 -21.29 29.70
CA ASP A 210 -21.55 -20.14 30.59
C ASP A 210 -20.67 -20.13 31.85
N ASP A 211 -20.02 -21.25 32.17
CA ASP A 211 -19.09 -21.37 33.30
C ASP A 211 -17.99 -20.29 33.22
N PRO A 212 -17.84 -19.44 34.25
CA PRO A 212 -16.87 -18.35 34.25
C PRO A 212 -15.41 -18.79 34.22
N THR A 213 -15.13 -20.01 34.67
CA THR A 213 -13.79 -20.61 34.72
C THR A 213 -13.40 -21.20 33.37
N LYS A 214 -14.37 -21.74 32.62
CA LYS A 214 -14.09 -22.40 31.35
C LYS A 214 -13.91 -21.42 30.21
N GLY A 215 -12.97 -21.72 29.34
CA GLY A 215 -12.66 -20.95 28.14
C GLY A 215 -11.59 -21.62 27.30
N ILE A 216 -10.92 -20.83 26.47
CA ILE A 216 -9.83 -21.32 25.61
C ILE A 216 -8.48 -21.36 26.33
N LEU A 217 -8.38 -20.76 27.53
CA LEU A 217 -7.21 -20.81 28.40
C LEU A 217 -7.44 -21.78 29.57
N PRO A 218 -6.41 -22.13 30.37
CA PRO A 218 -6.60 -22.96 31.55
C PRO A 218 -7.70 -22.47 32.49
N ASP A 219 -8.50 -23.38 33.05
CA ASP A 219 -9.77 -23.06 33.73
C ASP A 219 -9.65 -21.99 34.84
N ASN A 220 -8.51 -21.88 35.51
CA ASN A 220 -8.32 -20.90 36.58
C ASN A 220 -7.78 -19.54 36.10
N THR A 221 -7.64 -19.34 34.79
CA THR A 221 -7.18 -18.06 34.23
C THR A 221 -8.26 -16.99 34.34
N LYS A 222 -7.91 -15.86 34.96
CA LYS A 222 -8.79 -14.72 35.18
C LYS A 222 -8.20 -13.50 34.48
N LEU A 223 -8.85 -13.05 33.43
CA LEU A 223 -8.31 -12.02 32.55
C LEU A 223 -8.88 -10.64 32.87
N GLY A 224 -7.99 -9.65 32.86
CA GLY A 224 -8.31 -8.25 32.59
C GLY A 224 -8.02 -7.92 31.13
N GLU A 225 -7.55 -6.70 30.88
CA GLU A 225 -7.44 -6.13 29.54
C GLU A 225 -6.61 -6.99 28.60
N ILE A 226 -7.11 -7.20 27.38
CA ILE A 226 -6.58 -8.13 26.39
C ILE A 226 -6.25 -7.46 25.06
N CYS A 227 -5.36 -8.08 24.28
CA CYS A 227 -4.92 -7.61 22.97
C CYS A 227 -4.55 -8.79 22.06
N LEU A 228 -5.04 -8.80 20.83
CA LEU A 228 -4.72 -9.76 19.78
C LEU A 228 -4.12 -9.01 18.59
N ARG A 229 -2.92 -9.37 18.16
CA ARG A 229 -2.27 -8.77 16.98
C ARG A 229 -1.68 -9.82 16.07
N ARG A 230 -1.70 -9.56 14.76
CA ARG A 230 -0.91 -10.32 13.79
C ARG A 230 0.47 -9.69 13.62
N ILE A 231 1.51 -10.48 13.89
CA ILE A 231 2.91 -10.05 13.80
C ILE A 231 3.68 -11.09 13.00
N GLN A 232 4.22 -10.70 11.84
CA GLN A 232 5.06 -11.57 10.99
C GLN A 232 4.45 -12.97 10.79
N GLY A 233 3.18 -13.01 10.36
CA GLY A 233 2.42 -14.24 10.14
C GLY A 233 1.88 -14.95 11.40
N ASN A 234 2.27 -14.53 12.60
CA ASN A 234 1.86 -15.14 13.86
C ASN A 234 0.73 -14.35 14.54
N LEU A 235 -0.19 -15.05 15.19
CA LEU A 235 -1.16 -14.43 16.10
C LEU A 235 -0.56 -14.33 17.50
N VAL A 236 -0.56 -13.11 18.04
CA VAL A 236 -0.02 -12.79 19.35
C VAL A 236 -1.17 -12.35 20.25
N PHE A 237 -1.48 -13.16 21.24
CA PHE A 237 -2.48 -12.87 22.26
C PHE A 237 -1.78 -12.45 23.55
N SER A 238 -1.99 -11.21 23.98
CA SER A 238 -1.50 -10.69 25.25
C SER A 238 -2.64 -10.17 26.12
N GLY A 239 -2.33 -9.93 27.38
CA GLY A 239 -3.25 -9.28 28.28
C GLY A 239 -2.80 -9.35 29.73
N PHE A 240 -3.64 -8.83 30.61
CA PHE A 240 -3.44 -8.90 32.05
C PHE A 240 -4.09 -10.17 32.61
N ASP A 241 -3.28 -11.06 33.18
CA ASP A 241 -3.74 -12.22 33.96
C ASP A 241 -3.88 -11.76 35.42
N ALA A 242 -5.09 -11.39 35.82
CA ALA A 242 -5.40 -10.92 37.17
C ALA A 242 -5.24 -12.03 38.22
N GLY A 243 -5.41 -13.30 37.84
CA GLY A 243 -5.22 -14.44 38.72
C GLY A 243 -3.76 -14.66 39.10
N ALA A 244 -2.86 -14.55 38.11
CA ALA A 244 -1.42 -14.66 38.33
C ALA A 244 -0.72 -13.30 38.53
N TYR A 245 -1.49 -12.21 38.45
CA TYR A 245 -1.08 -10.81 38.59
C TYR A 245 0.13 -10.41 37.75
N ASN A 246 0.07 -10.69 36.44
CA ASN A 246 1.13 -10.37 35.49
C ASN A 246 0.59 -10.17 34.07
N ALA A 247 1.39 -9.57 33.20
CA ALA A 247 1.13 -9.58 31.76
C ALA A 247 1.46 -10.96 31.21
N PHE A 248 0.61 -11.49 30.34
CA PHE A 248 0.92 -12.68 29.55
C PHE A 248 1.09 -12.34 28.07
N VAL A 249 1.85 -13.17 27.36
CA VAL A 249 1.91 -13.22 25.90
C VAL A 249 1.85 -14.70 25.49
N LYS A 250 1.02 -15.02 24.51
CA LYS A 250 0.92 -16.33 23.85
C LYS A 250 1.01 -16.11 22.35
N VAL A 251 1.63 -17.06 21.65
CA VAL A 251 1.80 -17.01 20.20
C VAL A 251 1.19 -18.27 19.59
N ALA A 252 0.46 -18.10 18.50
CA ALA A 252 -0.18 -19.17 17.75
C ALA A 252 -0.05 -18.92 16.24
N ALA A 253 -0.18 -19.99 15.44
CA ALA A 253 -0.22 -19.88 13.99
C ALA A 253 -1.65 -19.55 13.50
N LYS A 254 -2.66 -20.15 14.15
CA LYS A 254 -4.07 -20.00 13.78
C LYS A 254 -4.93 -19.64 15.00
N PRO A 255 -6.08 -18.96 14.80
CA PRO A 255 -6.97 -18.58 15.90
C PRO A 255 -7.52 -19.77 16.68
N THR A 256 -7.66 -20.94 16.04
CA THR A 256 -8.19 -22.17 16.63
C THR A 256 -7.11 -23.08 17.20
N ASP A 257 -5.85 -22.66 17.21
CA ASP A 257 -4.79 -23.41 17.89
C ASP A 257 -5.13 -23.55 19.39
N ASN A 258 -4.55 -24.56 20.03
CA ASN A 258 -4.83 -24.87 21.42
C ASN A 258 -4.18 -23.84 22.36
N TRP A 259 -4.86 -22.73 22.61
CA TRP A 259 -4.44 -21.66 23.52
C TRP A 259 -4.24 -22.11 24.97
N HIS A 260 -4.90 -23.19 25.38
CA HIS A 260 -4.76 -23.79 26.70
C HIS A 260 -3.34 -24.34 26.90
N THR A 261 -2.74 -24.92 25.86
CA THR A 261 -1.39 -25.51 25.90
C THR A 261 -0.31 -24.63 25.26
N ALA A 262 -0.68 -23.61 24.49
CA ALA A 262 0.26 -22.65 23.91
C ALA A 262 1.17 -22.05 25.00
N LYS A 263 2.47 -21.94 24.70
CA LYS A 263 3.46 -21.42 25.65
C LYS A 263 3.08 -20.01 26.12
N THR A 264 3.02 -19.84 27.44
CA THR A 264 2.76 -18.56 28.09
C THR A 264 4.06 -17.88 28.47
N TYR A 265 4.31 -16.71 27.90
CA TYR A 265 5.38 -15.81 28.33
C TYR A 265 4.82 -14.81 29.34
N ARG A 266 5.60 -14.47 30.37
CA ARG A 266 5.18 -13.52 31.43
C ARG A 266 6.20 -12.39 31.55
N PRO A 267 6.21 -11.43 30.60
CA PRO A 267 7.25 -10.42 30.56
C PRO A 267 7.16 -9.41 31.71
N VAL A 268 5.96 -9.05 32.17
CA VAL A 268 5.74 -8.00 33.18
C VAL A 268 5.03 -8.57 34.40
N LYS A 269 5.50 -8.29 35.60
CA LYS A 269 4.85 -8.68 36.87
C LYS A 269 4.14 -7.49 37.49
N GLY A 270 2.97 -7.73 38.08
CA GLY A 270 2.29 -6.74 38.91
C GLY A 270 2.82 -6.75 40.34
N SER A 271 2.74 -5.59 41.01
CA SER A 271 2.96 -5.42 42.45
C SER A 271 1.85 -4.59 43.08
N PHE A 272 1.62 -4.74 44.38
CA PHE A 272 0.77 -3.84 45.18
C PHE A 272 1.59 -2.91 46.09
N PHE A 273 2.91 -3.09 46.12
CA PHE A 273 3.83 -2.44 47.04
C PHE A 273 4.81 -1.50 46.33
N GLY A 274 4.47 -1.04 45.12
CA GLY A 274 5.35 -0.22 44.29
C GLY A 274 6.26 -1.02 43.35
N PRO A 275 7.08 -0.33 42.52
CA PRO A 275 7.99 -0.98 41.57
C PRO A 275 9.12 -1.73 42.29
N GLY A 276 9.27 -3.03 41.98
CA GLY A 276 10.24 -3.93 42.60
C GLY A 276 11.38 -4.39 41.69
N GLY A 277 11.52 -3.79 40.51
CA GLY A 277 12.48 -4.19 39.48
C GLY A 277 12.11 -3.70 38.08
N PRO A 278 12.96 -3.91 37.07
CA PRO A 278 12.74 -3.41 35.70
C PRO A 278 11.56 -4.08 34.98
N ASP A 279 11.09 -5.23 35.47
CA ASP A 279 9.93 -6.00 34.99
C ASP A 279 8.71 -5.91 35.93
N VAL A 280 8.74 -5.07 36.97
CA VAL A 280 7.68 -4.99 37.98
C VAL A 280 6.93 -3.66 37.89
N VAL A 281 5.62 -3.73 37.71
CA VAL A 281 4.72 -2.58 37.58
C VAL A 281 3.76 -2.53 38.78
N ASP A 282 3.73 -1.39 39.47
CA ASP A 282 2.76 -1.14 40.53
C ASP A 282 1.33 -1.11 39.95
N ARG A 283 0.44 -1.88 40.57
CA ARG A 283 -0.98 -2.06 40.21
C ARG A 283 -1.18 -2.12 38.70
N LEU A 284 -0.51 -3.11 38.11
CA LEU A 284 -0.53 -3.45 36.71
C LEU A 284 -1.95 -3.72 36.20
N TYR A 285 -2.25 -3.17 35.03
CA TYR A 285 -3.39 -3.55 34.17
C TYR A 285 -3.09 -3.10 32.74
N GLY A 286 -3.88 -3.47 31.72
CA GLY A 286 -3.59 -3.06 30.34
C GLY A 286 -2.26 -3.62 29.80
N CYS A 287 -2.28 -4.59 28.89
CA CYS A 287 -1.05 -5.20 28.36
C CYS A 287 -1.16 -5.42 26.86
N TYR A 288 -0.91 -4.35 26.10
CA TYR A 288 -1.18 -4.30 24.67
C TYR A 288 0.10 -4.44 23.85
N ILE A 289 0.04 -5.17 22.75
CA ILE A 289 1.19 -5.29 21.84
C ILE A 289 1.08 -4.25 20.72
N HIS A 290 2.18 -3.57 20.44
CA HIS A 290 2.27 -2.67 19.29
C HIS A 290 2.17 -3.48 17.97
N PRO A 291 1.31 -3.11 17.00
CA PRO A 291 1.12 -3.88 15.76
C PRO A 291 2.39 -4.06 14.92
N ASP A 292 3.33 -3.10 14.97
CA ASP A 292 4.64 -3.18 14.30
C ASP A 292 5.74 -3.87 15.11
N SER A 293 5.37 -4.64 16.14
CA SER A 293 6.34 -5.49 16.82
C SER A 293 6.94 -6.53 15.86
N ARG A 294 8.16 -6.98 16.12
CA ARG A 294 8.93 -7.92 15.31
C ARG A 294 9.65 -8.94 16.19
N PHE A 295 9.61 -10.20 15.79
CA PHE A 295 10.34 -11.30 16.42
C PHE A 295 11.79 -11.37 15.95
N ASP A 296 12.06 -11.00 14.69
CA ASP A 296 13.37 -11.07 14.04
C ASP A 296 14.30 -9.89 14.34
N ARG A 297 13.83 -8.94 15.16
CA ARG A 297 14.58 -7.73 15.53
C ARG A 297 14.77 -7.66 17.03
N THR A 298 16.02 -7.61 17.47
CA THR A 298 16.35 -7.40 18.89
C THR A 298 15.76 -6.09 19.39
N GLY A 299 14.98 -6.16 20.49
CA GLY A 299 14.25 -5.00 21.02
C GLY A 299 13.08 -4.54 20.15
N GLY A 300 12.78 -5.23 19.05
CA GLY A 300 11.71 -4.90 18.11
C GLY A 300 10.33 -5.36 18.57
N PHE A 301 10.17 -5.89 19.78
CA PHE A 301 8.87 -6.32 20.31
C PHE A 301 8.46 -5.39 21.45
N ALA A 302 7.35 -4.66 21.30
CA ALA A 302 6.92 -3.65 22.25
C ALA A 302 5.56 -3.94 22.86
N MET A 303 5.48 -3.72 24.18
CA MET A 303 4.25 -3.80 24.96
C MET A 303 3.96 -2.45 25.60
N ILE A 304 2.71 -2.00 25.50
CA ILE A 304 2.19 -0.85 26.23
C ILE A 304 1.48 -1.38 27.46
N VAL A 305 1.89 -0.88 28.61
CA VAL A 305 1.44 -1.33 29.92
C VAL A 305 0.79 -0.18 30.68
N SER A 306 -0.40 -0.41 31.22
CA SER A 306 -1.05 0.56 32.10
C SER A 306 -0.70 0.29 33.57
N GLN A 307 -0.68 1.37 34.35
CA GLN A 307 -0.32 1.37 35.76
C GLN A 307 -1.26 2.30 36.50
N TRP A 308 -1.61 1.88 37.71
CA TRP A 308 -2.23 2.73 38.73
C TRP A 308 -1.18 2.98 39.81
N ALA A 309 -0.36 4.02 39.70
CA ALA A 309 0.71 4.26 40.67
C ALA A 309 0.15 4.85 41.98
N ALA A 310 0.59 4.33 43.14
CA ALA A 310 0.19 4.90 44.44
C ALA A 310 0.97 6.18 44.83
N ASP A 311 1.70 6.81 43.90
CA ASP A 311 2.69 7.87 44.14
C ASP A 311 2.19 9.30 43.82
N GLY A 312 0.87 9.50 43.75
CA GLY A 312 0.23 10.81 43.51
C GLY A 312 -0.01 11.15 42.04
N ASN A 313 0.51 10.38 41.07
CA ASN A 313 0.04 10.38 39.69
C ASN A 313 -0.34 8.95 39.28
N PRO A 314 -1.59 8.54 39.54
CA PRO A 314 -1.97 7.14 39.40
C PRO A 314 -2.00 6.68 37.95
N TYR A 315 -2.42 7.50 36.99
CA TYR A 315 -2.72 7.03 35.64
C TYR A 315 -1.53 7.11 34.68
N ARG A 316 -0.88 5.96 34.42
CA ARG A 316 0.27 5.87 33.51
C ARG A 316 0.08 4.76 32.48
N ALA A 317 0.31 5.09 31.22
CA ALA A 317 0.60 4.16 30.14
C ALA A 317 2.11 4.19 29.84
N MET A 318 2.74 3.04 29.65
CA MET A 318 4.20 2.91 29.58
C MET A 318 4.61 1.94 28.48
N GLN A 319 5.63 2.32 27.70
CA GLN A 319 6.21 1.44 26.69
C GLN A 319 7.35 0.61 27.28
N TYR A 320 7.30 -0.69 27.02
CA TYR A 320 8.36 -1.66 27.34
C TYR A 320 8.80 -2.40 26.09
N ARG A 321 10.10 -2.66 25.98
CA ARG A 321 10.63 -3.67 25.05
C ARG A 321 10.66 -5.02 25.73
N ILE A 322 10.13 -6.03 25.06
CA ILE A 322 10.17 -7.41 25.51
C ILE A 322 11.07 -8.23 24.57
N SER A 323 11.63 -9.31 25.08
CA SER A 323 12.58 -10.15 24.35
C SER A 323 12.37 -11.61 24.74
N GLY A 324 12.84 -12.53 23.91
CA GLY A 324 12.70 -13.97 24.17
C GLY A 324 11.31 -14.53 23.89
N ILE A 325 10.42 -13.75 23.26
CA ILE A 325 9.20 -14.27 22.66
C ILE A 325 9.59 -14.94 21.34
N THR A 326 9.25 -16.21 21.17
CA THR A 326 9.56 -16.94 19.93
C THR A 326 8.31 -17.09 19.07
N PRO A 327 8.40 -16.93 17.74
CA PRO A 327 7.30 -17.19 16.83
C PRO A 327 7.01 -18.70 16.75
N VAL A 328 5.79 -19.06 16.35
CA VAL A 328 5.37 -20.44 16.07
C VAL A 328 5.42 -20.74 14.58
N VAL A 329 5.06 -19.75 13.75
CA VAL A 329 5.30 -19.74 12.30
C VAL A 329 6.71 -19.18 12.06
N PRO A 330 7.60 -19.90 11.34
CA PRO A 330 8.94 -19.42 11.05
C PRO A 330 8.95 -18.04 10.40
N VAL A 331 9.79 -17.16 10.90
CA VAL A 331 10.02 -15.84 10.29
C VAL A 331 11.11 -16.02 9.24
N THR A 332 10.75 -15.97 7.96
CA THR A 332 11.73 -16.05 6.87
C THR A 332 12.52 -14.76 6.77
N SER A 333 13.84 -14.83 6.95
CA SER A 333 14.78 -13.71 6.97
C SER A 333 15.14 -13.17 5.58
N THR A 334 14.15 -12.95 4.72
CA THR A 334 14.30 -11.92 3.69
C THR A 334 14.10 -10.58 4.39
N PRO A 335 14.99 -9.58 4.24
CA PRO A 335 14.74 -8.26 4.79
C PRO A 335 13.57 -7.62 4.03
N VAL A 336 12.36 -7.98 4.45
CA VAL A 336 11.15 -7.27 4.07
C VAL A 336 11.11 -6.06 5.00
N THR A 337 11.42 -4.89 4.44
CA THR A 337 10.88 -3.64 4.95
C THR A 337 9.36 -3.72 4.78
N GLU A 338 8.67 -4.34 5.74
CA GLU A 338 7.24 -4.14 5.96
C GLU A 338 7.05 -2.69 6.43
N GLY A 339 7.16 -1.76 5.48
CA GLY A 339 6.46 -0.49 5.56
C GLY A 339 5.03 -0.75 5.13
N THR A 340 4.10 -0.55 6.04
CA THR A 340 2.67 -0.25 5.80
C THR A 340 2.20 -0.38 4.34
N THR A 341 1.71 -1.56 3.95
CA THR A 341 0.89 -1.68 2.75
C THR A 341 -0.43 -0.93 3.00
N PRO A 342 -0.78 0.13 2.25
CA PRO A 342 -2.11 0.72 2.32
C PRO A 342 -3.15 -0.35 2.01
N MET A 343 -4.29 -0.36 2.71
CA MET A 343 -5.42 -1.21 2.35
C MET A 343 -5.79 -0.91 0.89
N ALA A 344 -5.60 -1.90 0.01
CA ALA A 344 -5.82 -1.70 -1.42
C ALA A 344 -7.30 -1.40 -1.70
N PHE A 345 -7.54 -0.34 -2.49
CA PHE A 345 -8.87 0.02 -2.99
C PHE A 345 -9.29 -1.05 -4.00
N ARG A 346 -10.47 -1.69 -3.81
CA ARG A 346 -10.93 -2.81 -4.66
C ARG A 346 -12.17 -2.50 -5.45
N PHE A 347 -12.27 -3.08 -6.65
CA PHE A 347 -13.42 -2.97 -7.53
C PHE A 347 -14.01 -4.35 -7.87
N VAL A 348 -15.32 -4.40 -8.13
CA VAL A 348 -15.93 -5.60 -8.72
C VAL A 348 -15.40 -5.79 -10.16
N PRO A 349 -15.12 -7.03 -10.59
CA PRO A 349 -14.48 -7.26 -11.89
C PRO A 349 -15.42 -7.06 -13.09
N VAL A 350 -16.74 -6.97 -12.84
CA VAL A 350 -17.79 -6.61 -13.80
C VAL A 350 -18.73 -5.60 -13.11
N ALA A 351 -19.31 -4.64 -13.85
CA ALA A 351 -20.18 -3.63 -13.25
C ALA A 351 -21.47 -4.22 -12.65
N ASN A 352 -22.01 -3.60 -11.57
CA ASN A 352 -23.15 -4.12 -10.79
C ASN A 352 -24.42 -4.50 -11.56
N GLY A 353 -24.63 -4.05 -12.79
CA GLY A 353 -25.74 -4.51 -13.64
C GLY A 353 -25.64 -5.98 -14.07
N ASN A 354 -24.43 -6.56 -14.00
CA ASN A 354 -24.07 -7.89 -14.49
C ASN A 354 -23.36 -8.74 -13.40
N ASN A 355 -23.43 -8.37 -12.12
CA ASN A 355 -22.83 -9.13 -11.02
C ASN A 355 -23.67 -10.36 -10.60
N ILE A 356 -24.18 -11.09 -11.59
CA ILE A 356 -24.93 -12.31 -11.37
C ILE A 356 -23.94 -13.47 -11.34
N ILE A 357 -23.69 -14.02 -10.16
CA ILE A 357 -22.88 -15.22 -10.01
C ILE A 357 -23.70 -16.41 -10.50
N SER A 358 -23.34 -16.90 -11.68
CA SER A 358 -23.98 -18.04 -12.36
C SER A 358 -23.43 -19.39 -11.90
N SER A 359 -22.19 -19.41 -11.40
CA SER A 359 -21.55 -20.59 -10.81
C SER A 359 -20.63 -20.18 -9.66
N GLY A 360 -20.67 -20.91 -8.55
CA GLY A 360 -19.89 -20.62 -7.34
C GLY A 360 -18.60 -21.45 -7.23
N PHE A 361 -17.73 -21.05 -6.31
CA PHE A 361 -16.49 -21.77 -5.98
C PHE A 361 -16.80 -23.16 -5.40
N ARG A 362 -16.26 -24.21 -6.03
CA ARG A 362 -16.33 -25.62 -5.57
C ARG A 362 -17.72 -26.07 -5.08
N THR A 363 -18.77 -25.77 -5.85
CA THR A 363 -20.14 -26.22 -5.52
C THR A 363 -20.27 -27.75 -5.58
N PRO A 364 -21.28 -28.37 -4.94
CA PRO A 364 -21.49 -29.82 -5.03
C PRO A 364 -21.57 -30.38 -6.46
N ALA A 365 -22.08 -29.58 -7.41
CA ALA A 365 -22.17 -29.96 -8.82
C ALA A 365 -20.87 -29.72 -9.61
N ARG A 366 -19.98 -28.85 -9.13
CA ARG A 366 -18.68 -28.52 -9.76
C ARG A 366 -17.58 -28.42 -8.69
N PRO A 367 -17.18 -29.55 -8.08
CA PRO A 367 -16.23 -29.56 -6.96
C PRO A 367 -14.82 -29.08 -7.31
N ASP A 368 -14.49 -29.07 -8.61
CA ASP A 368 -13.19 -28.66 -9.16
C ASP A 368 -13.19 -27.23 -9.71
N HIS A 369 -14.29 -26.48 -9.54
CA HIS A 369 -14.39 -25.10 -9.98
C HIS A 369 -13.60 -24.16 -9.05
N ASN A 370 -12.43 -23.70 -9.50
CA ASN A 370 -11.46 -22.93 -8.70
C ASN A 370 -11.76 -21.42 -8.62
N GLY A 371 -12.91 -20.98 -9.13
CA GLY A 371 -13.31 -19.57 -9.16
C GLY A 371 -14.83 -19.39 -9.01
N ILE A 372 -15.31 -18.21 -9.41
CA ILE A 372 -16.72 -17.89 -9.58
C ILE A 372 -16.97 -17.37 -11.00
N ASP A 373 -18.17 -17.63 -11.51
CA ASP A 373 -18.56 -17.25 -12.87
C ASP A 373 -19.57 -16.10 -12.83
N PHE A 374 -19.17 -14.93 -13.32
CA PHE A 374 -20.04 -13.76 -13.49
C PHE A 374 -20.72 -13.80 -14.86
N ALA A 375 -22.03 -14.03 -14.89
CA ALA A 375 -22.81 -13.96 -16.13
C ALA A 375 -22.87 -12.52 -16.63
N ALA A 376 -22.34 -12.30 -17.83
CA ALA A 376 -22.27 -10.98 -18.44
C ALA A 376 -22.34 -11.09 -19.97
N PRO A 377 -22.91 -10.09 -20.68
CA PRO A 377 -22.94 -10.09 -22.14
C PRO A 377 -21.55 -10.14 -22.77
N LEU A 378 -21.44 -10.70 -23.98
CA LEU A 378 -20.21 -10.61 -24.78
C LEU A 378 -19.81 -9.15 -24.96
N GLY A 379 -18.52 -8.86 -24.78
CA GLY A 379 -17.95 -7.52 -24.93
C GLY A 379 -18.06 -6.62 -23.68
N GLU A 380 -18.75 -7.09 -22.63
CA GLU A 380 -18.82 -6.37 -21.35
C GLU A 380 -17.42 -6.14 -20.77
N PRO A 381 -17.08 -4.93 -20.30
CA PRO A 381 -15.77 -4.65 -19.69
C PRO A 381 -15.44 -5.55 -18.48
N ILE A 382 -14.21 -6.05 -18.45
CA ILE A 382 -13.61 -6.73 -17.29
C ILE A 382 -12.59 -5.80 -16.65
N TYR A 383 -12.63 -5.65 -15.33
CA TYR A 383 -11.80 -4.72 -14.56
C TYR A 383 -10.88 -5.45 -13.59
N ALA A 384 -9.68 -4.92 -13.37
CA ALA A 384 -8.76 -5.38 -12.34
C ALA A 384 -9.37 -5.12 -10.95
N VAL A 385 -9.51 -6.17 -10.15
CA VAL A 385 -10.09 -6.07 -8.79
C VAL A 385 -9.21 -5.26 -7.85
N GLU A 386 -7.89 -5.34 -8.02
CA GLU A 386 -6.89 -4.64 -7.23
C GLU A 386 -5.75 -4.18 -8.14
N GLU A 387 -4.88 -3.29 -7.66
CA GLU A 387 -3.67 -2.92 -8.41
C GLU A 387 -2.60 -4.01 -8.31
N GLY A 388 -1.83 -4.21 -9.36
CA GLY A 388 -0.84 -5.29 -9.41
C GLY A 388 -0.15 -5.39 -10.76
N VAL A 389 0.71 -6.38 -10.92
CA VAL A 389 1.45 -6.63 -12.17
C VAL A 389 0.82 -7.81 -12.90
N VAL A 390 0.51 -7.64 -14.18
CA VAL A 390 0.06 -8.72 -15.04
C VAL A 390 1.21 -9.72 -15.22
N VAL A 391 1.07 -10.92 -14.69
CA VAL A 391 2.08 -11.99 -14.79
C VAL A 391 1.77 -13.00 -15.89
N ARG A 392 0.51 -13.09 -16.33
CA ARG A 392 0.12 -13.78 -17.58
C ARG A 392 -0.96 -13.01 -18.31
N SER A 393 -0.91 -12.99 -19.64
CA SER A 393 -2.00 -12.51 -20.50
C SER A 393 -1.94 -13.23 -21.85
N GLY A 394 -2.97 -14.00 -22.20
CA GLY A 394 -2.98 -14.78 -23.45
C GLY A 394 -3.62 -16.17 -23.33
N PRO A 395 -3.32 -17.11 -24.25
CA PRO A 395 -3.97 -18.41 -24.28
C PRO A 395 -3.69 -19.28 -23.05
N ALA A 396 -4.72 -19.98 -22.54
CA ALA A 396 -4.58 -20.94 -21.46
C ALA A 396 -5.59 -22.10 -21.57
N SER A 397 -5.10 -23.32 -21.34
CA SER A 397 -5.91 -24.54 -21.41
C SER A 397 -7.09 -24.46 -20.44
N GLY A 398 -8.31 -24.68 -20.95
CA GLY A 398 -9.57 -24.57 -20.19
C GLY A 398 -10.14 -23.15 -20.11
N PHE A 399 -9.32 -22.11 -20.25
CA PHE A 399 -9.76 -20.71 -20.15
C PHE A 399 -9.97 -20.06 -21.53
N GLY A 400 -9.47 -20.66 -22.61
CA GLY A 400 -9.37 -19.98 -23.90
C GLY A 400 -8.25 -18.96 -23.82
N ASN A 401 -8.55 -17.74 -23.36
CA ASN A 401 -7.54 -16.78 -22.91
C ASN A 401 -7.80 -16.36 -21.47
N TRP A 402 -6.73 -15.98 -20.78
CA TRP A 402 -6.77 -15.51 -19.41
C TRP A 402 -5.87 -14.30 -19.18
N ILE A 403 -6.09 -13.63 -18.04
CA ILE A 403 -5.16 -12.67 -17.44
C ILE A 403 -4.92 -13.13 -16.01
N VAL A 404 -3.67 -13.11 -15.56
CA VAL A 404 -3.28 -13.31 -14.16
C VAL A 404 -2.59 -12.05 -13.69
N ILE A 405 -3.11 -11.43 -12.62
CA ILE A 405 -2.51 -10.27 -11.98
C ILE A 405 -1.96 -10.69 -10.61
N ASP A 406 -0.67 -10.46 -10.42
CA ASP A 406 0.06 -10.61 -9.16
C ASP A 406 -0.16 -9.34 -8.31
N HIS A 407 -0.80 -9.55 -7.16
CA HIS A 407 -1.02 -8.54 -6.12
C HIS A 407 -0.19 -8.88 -4.86
N GLN A 408 0.90 -9.63 -4.99
CA GLN A 408 1.65 -10.17 -3.86
C GLN A 408 2.29 -9.08 -3.00
N THR A 409 2.56 -7.90 -3.58
CA THR A 409 3.08 -6.72 -2.88
C THR A 409 2.01 -5.92 -2.14
N THR A 410 0.73 -6.04 -2.52
CA THR A 410 -0.39 -5.25 -1.97
C THR A 410 -1.38 -6.05 -1.11
N ALA A 411 -1.67 -7.30 -1.50
CA ALA A 411 -2.65 -8.17 -0.84
C ALA A 411 -2.25 -9.64 -0.70
N HIS A 412 -1.02 -10.02 -1.09
CA HIS A 412 -0.49 -11.38 -0.95
C HIS A 412 -1.35 -12.46 -1.68
N LEU A 413 -1.93 -12.07 -2.81
CA LEU A 413 -2.81 -12.90 -3.64
C LEU A 413 -2.57 -12.64 -5.13
N ASP A 414 -3.00 -13.58 -5.97
CA ASP A 414 -3.18 -13.34 -7.41
C ASP A 414 -4.67 -13.36 -7.75
N THR A 415 -5.06 -12.59 -8.76
CA THR A 415 -6.38 -12.71 -9.38
C THR A 415 -6.26 -13.25 -10.80
N VAL A 416 -7.20 -14.10 -11.20
CA VAL A 416 -7.26 -14.71 -12.54
C VAL A 416 -8.59 -14.35 -13.20
N TYR A 417 -8.54 -13.98 -14.47
CA TYR A 417 -9.69 -13.62 -15.30
C TYR A 417 -9.68 -14.50 -16.54
N GLY A 418 -10.79 -15.16 -16.89
CA GLY A 418 -10.85 -16.17 -17.95
C GLY A 418 -11.98 -16.01 -18.96
N HIS A 419 -11.90 -16.79 -20.05
CA HIS A 419 -12.86 -16.92 -21.15
C HIS A 419 -12.92 -15.75 -22.14
N MET A 420 -11.91 -14.88 -22.14
CA MET A 420 -11.81 -13.77 -23.09
C MET A 420 -11.36 -14.21 -24.50
N ARG A 421 -11.72 -13.43 -25.52
CA ARG A 421 -11.11 -13.56 -26.86
C ARG A 421 -9.73 -12.90 -26.86
N ALA A 422 -8.83 -13.39 -27.70
CA ALA A 422 -7.50 -12.81 -27.84
C ALA A 422 -7.54 -11.32 -28.22
N ALA A 423 -8.46 -10.93 -29.11
CA ALA A 423 -8.66 -9.54 -29.54
C ALA A 423 -9.27 -8.62 -28.45
N ASP A 424 -9.77 -9.20 -27.35
CA ASP A 424 -10.43 -8.50 -26.26
C ASP A 424 -9.55 -8.40 -25.00
N LEU A 425 -8.29 -8.83 -25.06
CA LEU A 425 -7.27 -8.58 -24.04
C LEU A 425 -6.72 -7.15 -24.21
N LEU A 426 -6.75 -6.34 -23.16
CA LEU A 426 -6.30 -4.93 -23.22
C LEU A 426 -4.97 -4.69 -22.51
N VAL A 427 -4.40 -5.73 -21.90
CA VAL A 427 -3.15 -5.67 -21.11
C VAL A 427 -2.25 -6.85 -21.44
N SER A 428 -0.94 -6.67 -21.27
CA SER A 428 0.11 -7.67 -21.58
C SER A 428 0.94 -8.02 -20.34
N GLU A 429 1.67 -9.14 -20.40
CA GLU A 429 2.60 -9.55 -19.33
C GLU A 429 3.62 -8.47 -19.02
N GLY A 430 3.87 -8.21 -17.73
CA GLY A 430 4.74 -7.15 -17.21
C GLY A 430 4.06 -5.80 -17.01
N MET A 431 2.82 -5.61 -17.50
CA MET A 431 2.08 -4.36 -17.31
C MET A 431 1.59 -4.21 -15.87
N PHE A 432 1.88 -3.08 -15.22
CA PHE A 432 1.20 -2.71 -13.97
C PHE A 432 -0.20 -2.19 -14.30
N VAL A 433 -1.19 -2.68 -13.57
CA VAL A 433 -2.59 -2.27 -13.72
C VAL A 433 -3.10 -1.70 -12.40
N ARG A 434 -3.93 -0.65 -12.47
CA ARG A 434 -4.58 -0.06 -11.30
C ARG A 434 -5.83 -0.82 -10.93
N ALA A 435 -6.21 -0.78 -9.66
CA ALA A 435 -7.53 -1.25 -9.25
C ALA A 435 -8.62 -0.49 -10.02
N GLY A 436 -9.58 -1.20 -10.60
CA GLY A 436 -10.66 -0.64 -11.41
C GLY A 436 -10.27 -0.28 -12.84
N GLN A 437 -9.03 -0.57 -13.27
CA GLN A 437 -8.62 -0.45 -14.67
C GLN A 437 -9.30 -1.52 -15.51
N GLN A 438 -9.83 -1.16 -16.68
CA GLN A 438 -10.33 -2.16 -17.63
C GLN A 438 -9.16 -2.95 -18.22
N ILE A 439 -9.20 -4.27 -18.09
CA ILE A 439 -8.13 -5.18 -18.50
C ILE A 439 -8.51 -6.09 -19.66
N ALA A 440 -9.81 -6.33 -19.86
CA ALA A 440 -10.31 -7.13 -20.97
C ALA A 440 -11.80 -6.88 -21.26
N ARG A 441 -12.39 -7.71 -22.12
CA ARG A 441 -13.85 -7.83 -22.31
C ARG A 441 -14.31 -9.28 -22.21
N VAL A 442 -15.53 -9.47 -21.71
CA VAL A 442 -16.17 -10.77 -21.53
C VAL A 442 -16.30 -11.49 -22.87
N GLY A 443 -15.81 -12.73 -22.90
CA GLY A 443 -15.91 -13.64 -24.03
C GLY A 443 -16.72 -14.90 -23.68
N SER A 444 -16.47 -15.96 -24.46
CA SER A 444 -17.02 -17.30 -24.22
C SER A 444 -16.08 -18.37 -24.79
N GLU A 445 -14.76 -18.13 -24.72
CA GLU A 445 -13.73 -19.02 -25.27
C GLU A 445 -13.31 -20.11 -24.28
N GLY A 446 -12.66 -21.17 -24.75
CA GLY A 446 -12.24 -22.29 -23.89
C GLY A 446 -13.41 -23.14 -23.41
N ASP A 447 -13.34 -23.66 -22.18
CA ASP A 447 -14.35 -24.56 -21.61
C ASP A 447 -15.56 -23.77 -21.05
N SER A 448 -16.11 -22.88 -21.88
CA SER A 448 -17.25 -22.02 -21.55
C SER A 448 -18.51 -22.47 -22.30
N THR A 449 -19.64 -22.56 -21.58
CA THR A 449 -20.95 -22.92 -22.16
C THR A 449 -21.80 -21.70 -22.54
N GLY A 450 -21.29 -20.49 -22.32
CA GLY A 450 -21.97 -19.22 -22.64
C GLY A 450 -21.24 -18.01 -22.07
N PRO A 451 -21.60 -16.77 -22.46
CA PRO A 451 -20.86 -15.57 -22.07
C PRO A 451 -20.80 -15.34 -20.56
N HIS A 452 -19.58 -15.31 -20.00
CA HIS A 452 -19.31 -15.00 -18.59
C HIS A 452 -17.83 -14.67 -18.37
N LEU A 453 -17.52 -14.02 -17.25
CA LEU A 453 -16.17 -13.95 -16.69
C LEU A 453 -15.98 -15.08 -15.68
N HIS A 454 -14.97 -15.92 -15.89
CA HIS A 454 -14.47 -16.82 -14.85
C HIS A 454 -13.38 -16.10 -14.04
N PHE A 455 -13.60 -15.97 -12.73
CA PHE A 455 -12.75 -15.20 -11.83
C PHE A 455 -12.23 -16.08 -10.68
N GLU A 456 -10.91 -16.19 -10.54
CA GLU A 456 -10.28 -16.94 -9.44
C GLU A 456 -9.41 -16.03 -8.57
N VAL A 457 -9.17 -16.47 -7.32
CA VAL A 457 -8.24 -15.84 -6.39
C VAL A 457 -7.31 -16.91 -5.82
N TRP A 458 -6.00 -16.62 -5.80
CA TRP A 458 -4.97 -17.57 -5.37
C TRP A 458 -4.13 -16.99 -4.24
N THR A 459 -3.87 -17.79 -3.20
CA THR A 459 -3.00 -17.37 -2.09
C THR A 459 -1.54 -17.33 -2.53
N SER A 460 -0.68 -16.65 -1.77
CA SER A 460 0.77 -16.69 -1.95
C SER A 460 1.32 -18.13 -2.09
N PRO A 461 2.28 -18.39 -3.01
CA PRO A 461 2.98 -17.44 -3.89
C PRO A 461 2.25 -17.04 -5.18
N GLY A 462 0.94 -17.32 -5.31
CA GLY A 462 0.13 -16.95 -6.48
C GLY A 462 -0.39 -18.16 -7.28
N ARG A 463 -0.94 -17.94 -8.47
CA ARG A 463 -1.53 -19.01 -9.31
C ARG A 463 -0.54 -20.13 -9.65
N PHE A 464 0.76 -19.83 -9.68
CA PHE A 464 1.82 -20.77 -10.07
C PHE A 464 2.50 -21.49 -8.89
N GLY A 465 1.90 -21.47 -7.70
CA GLY A 465 2.40 -22.23 -6.55
C GLY A 465 1.56 -22.20 -5.28
N GLY A 466 0.51 -21.37 -5.26
CA GLY A 466 -0.45 -21.23 -4.17
C GLY A 466 -1.69 -22.09 -4.32
N ALA A 467 -2.69 -21.83 -3.48
CA ALA A 467 -3.97 -22.54 -3.49
C ALA A 467 -5.11 -21.61 -3.92
N PRO A 468 -6.11 -22.12 -4.68
CA PRO A 468 -7.29 -21.34 -5.00
C PRO A 468 -8.16 -21.20 -3.74
N ILE A 469 -8.69 -20.00 -3.53
CA ILE A 469 -9.64 -19.68 -2.46
C ILE A 469 -10.93 -19.12 -3.05
N ASP A 470 -12.01 -19.17 -2.27
CA ASP A 470 -13.28 -18.56 -2.65
C ASP A 470 -13.06 -17.06 -2.96
N PRO A 471 -13.38 -16.59 -4.19
CA PRO A 471 -13.28 -15.19 -4.55
C PRO A 471 -14.32 -14.29 -3.89
N GLN A 472 -15.48 -14.82 -3.47
CA GLN A 472 -16.58 -13.98 -2.97
C GLN A 472 -16.19 -13.10 -1.77
N PRO A 473 -15.46 -13.58 -0.74
CA PRO A 473 -14.98 -12.75 0.35
C PRO A 473 -14.11 -11.57 -0.07
N LEU A 474 -13.31 -11.70 -1.13
CA LEU A 474 -12.43 -10.63 -1.64
C LEU A 474 -13.25 -9.45 -2.20
N LEU A 475 -14.43 -9.73 -2.74
CA LEU A 475 -15.28 -8.77 -3.44
C LEU A 475 -16.30 -8.07 -2.53
N VAL A 476 -16.39 -8.47 -1.26
CA VAL A 476 -17.30 -7.84 -0.30
C VAL A 476 -16.83 -6.41 -0.01
N GLY A 477 -17.68 -5.43 -0.32
CA GLY A 477 -17.38 -4.00 -0.15
C GLY A 477 -16.52 -3.39 -1.27
N ALA A 478 -16.23 -4.15 -2.33
CA ALA A 478 -15.58 -3.62 -3.52
C ALA A 478 -16.48 -2.58 -4.22
N ALA A 479 -15.89 -1.49 -4.70
CA ALA A 479 -16.59 -0.42 -5.40
C ALA A 479 -17.02 -0.87 -6.81
N ASN A 480 -18.02 -0.20 -7.38
CA ASN A 480 -18.29 -0.35 -8.80
C ASN A 480 -17.17 0.28 -9.63
N PRO A 481 -16.69 -0.40 -10.69
CA PRO A 481 -15.73 0.19 -11.60
C PRO A 481 -16.34 1.46 -12.21
N PRO A 482 -15.52 2.51 -12.42
CA PRO A 482 -16.00 3.76 -12.99
C PRO A 482 -16.74 3.50 -14.30
N THR A 483 -18.01 3.92 -14.38
CA THR A 483 -18.83 3.78 -15.59
C THR A 483 -18.33 4.76 -16.64
N GLY A 484 -17.53 4.25 -17.56
CA GLY A 484 -16.91 4.97 -18.66
C GLY A 484 -15.71 4.16 -19.15
N THR A 485 -15.47 4.13 -20.46
CA THR A 485 -14.23 3.59 -21.00
C THR A 485 -13.06 4.38 -20.42
N ILE A 486 -12.35 3.84 -19.43
CA ILE A 486 -11.00 4.31 -19.12
C ILE A 486 -10.14 3.81 -20.27
N ASP A 487 -9.87 4.71 -21.19
CA ASP A 487 -8.80 4.54 -22.15
C ASP A 487 -7.48 4.49 -21.34
N PRO A 488 -6.72 3.39 -21.35
CA PRO A 488 -5.45 3.29 -20.63
C PRO A 488 -4.41 4.30 -21.14
N THR A 489 -4.67 4.93 -22.28
CA THR A 489 -3.88 6.04 -22.81
C THR A 489 -4.33 7.40 -22.28
N THR A 490 -5.37 7.53 -21.45
CA THR A 490 -5.84 8.83 -20.93
C THR A 490 -5.95 8.81 -19.41
N GLY A 491 -5.30 9.75 -18.70
CA GLY A 491 -5.36 9.82 -17.25
C GLY A 491 -4.26 10.68 -16.61
N THR A 492 -4.03 10.44 -15.32
CA THR A 492 -2.90 11.03 -14.60
C THR A 492 -1.67 10.15 -14.72
N PHE A 493 -0.61 10.70 -15.31
CA PHE A 493 0.69 10.08 -15.42
C PHE A 493 1.62 10.74 -14.40
N TYR A 494 2.24 9.95 -13.53
CA TYR A 494 3.18 10.47 -12.53
C TYR A 494 4.61 10.44 -13.06
N GLY A 495 5.39 11.45 -12.68
CA GLY A 495 6.82 11.50 -12.99
C GLY A 495 7.65 11.92 -11.80
N VAL A 496 8.97 11.81 -11.96
CA VAL A 496 9.96 12.11 -10.92
C VAL A 496 11.03 12.99 -11.53
N ASP A 497 11.51 13.97 -10.78
CA ASP A 497 12.73 14.68 -11.13
C ASP A 497 13.80 14.51 -10.03
N ILE A 498 15.05 14.33 -10.46
CA ILE A 498 16.18 14.05 -9.56
C ILE A 498 17.43 14.83 -9.95
N SER A 499 18.39 14.92 -9.04
CA SER A 499 19.70 15.52 -9.28
C SER A 499 20.81 14.73 -8.57
N ASN A 500 22.02 15.26 -8.57
CA ASN A 500 23.12 14.80 -7.74
C ASN A 500 22.77 14.67 -6.24
N HIS A 501 21.73 15.36 -5.73
CA HIS A 501 21.28 15.22 -4.35
C HIS A 501 20.77 13.81 -4.01
N GLN A 502 20.27 13.07 -5.00
CA GLN A 502 19.77 11.70 -4.82
C GLN A 502 20.85 10.63 -5.06
N GLY A 503 22.06 10.99 -5.52
CA GLY A 503 23.17 10.06 -5.72
C GLY A 503 22.80 8.85 -6.60
N ASN A 504 23.15 7.64 -6.14
CA ASN A 504 22.77 6.37 -6.80
C ASN A 504 21.27 6.06 -6.60
N PHE A 505 20.41 6.84 -7.25
CA PHE A 505 18.98 6.61 -7.27
C PHE A 505 18.62 5.36 -8.10
N ASP A 506 17.58 4.62 -7.68
CA ASP A 506 17.14 3.37 -8.32
C ASP A 506 16.03 3.66 -9.34
N ILE A 507 16.46 4.05 -10.54
CA ILE A 507 15.59 4.39 -11.68
C ILE A 507 14.74 3.18 -12.12
N ALA A 508 15.30 1.97 -12.00
CA ALA A 508 14.58 0.75 -12.34
C ALA A 508 13.43 0.49 -11.36
N ALA A 509 13.63 0.73 -10.06
CA ALA A 509 12.57 0.68 -9.07
C ALA A 509 11.50 1.74 -9.32
N THR A 510 11.90 2.97 -9.66
CA THR A 510 10.94 4.03 -10.01
C THR A 510 10.01 3.60 -11.15
N LYS A 511 10.55 2.92 -12.19
CA LYS A 511 9.70 2.38 -13.26
C LYS A 511 8.79 1.26 -12.77
N ARG A 512 9.30 0.33 -11.94
CA ARG A 512 8.51 -0.76 -11.33
C ARG A 512 7.39 -0.25 -10.42
N GLU A 513 7.56 0.91 -9.80
CA GLU A 513 6.56 1.58 -8.96
C GLU A 513 5.48 2.33 -9.78
N GLY A 514 5.52 2.25 -11.11
CA GLY A 514 4.46 2.75 -11.98
C GLY A 514 4.60 4.21 -12.42
N PHE A 515 5.77 4.83 -12.22
CA PHE A 515 6.05 6.15 -12.78
C PHE A 515 6.18 6.08 -14.31
N SER A 516 5.72 7.13 -14.97
CA SER A 516 5.53 7.19 -16.42
C SER A 516 6.60 7.99 -17.13
N PHE A 517 7.13 9.05 -16.50
CA PHE A 517 8.18 9.90 -17.06
C PHE A 517 9.20 10.33 -16.00
N MET A 518 10.37 10.78 -16.45
CA MET A 518 11.46 11.16 -15.54
C MET A 518 12.30 12.32 -16.05
N ALA A 519 12.74 13.22 -15.16
CA ALA A 519 13.73 14.24 -15.47
C ALA A 519 14.96 14.05 -14.56
N ALA A 520 16.16 14.36 -15.06
CA ALA A 520 17.35 14.39 -14.22
C ALA A 520 18.23 15.60 -14.52
N LYS A 521 18.86 16.17 -13.49
CA LYS A 521 19.78 17.30 -13.66
C LYS A 521 20.92 16.91 -14.58
N CYS A 522 21.11 17.69 -15.63
CA CYS A 522 22.22 17.56 -16.55
C CYS A 522 23.28 18.61 -16.24
N THR A 523 22.90 19.88 -16.21
CA THR A 523 23.84 21.00 -16.02
C THR A 523 23.21 22.13 -15.22
N GLU A 524 24.05 23.02 -14.71
CA GLU A 524 23.65 24.29 -14.10
C GLU A 524 24.61 25.39 -14.55
N GLY A 525 24.03 26.52 -14.99
CA GLY A 525 24.80 27.68 -15.44
C GLY A 525 25.84 27.34 -16.51
N ASP A 526 26.88 28.16 -16.59
CA ASP A 526 27.99 27.93 -17.53
C ASP A 526 29.07 26.97 -17.02
N PHE A 527 28.94 26.48 -15.78
CA PHE A 527 30.04 25.84 -15.06
C PHE A 527 29.77 24.42 -14.57
N PHE A 528 28.56 24.11 -14.11
CA PHE A 528 28.30 22.86 -13.39
C PHE A 528 27.76 21.78 -14.33
N LYS A 529 28.29 20.57 -14.14
CA LYS A 529 27.91 19.34 -14.82
C LYS A 529 27.57 18.30 -13.77
N ASP A 530 26.35 17.77 -13.80
CA ASP A 530 25.93 16.76 -12.85
C ASP A 530 26.70 15.45 -13.11
N SER A 531 27.46 14.98 -12.11
CA SER A 531 28.27 13.76 -12.21
C SER A 531 27.45 12.49 -12.39
N PHE A 532 26.18 12.49 -11.95
CA PHE A 532 25.28 11.34 -12.09
C PHE A 532 24.53 11.32 -13.41
N TRP A 533 24.52 12.43 -14.17
CA TRP A 533 23.82 12.54 -15.45
C TRP A 533 24.12 11.39 -16.42
N PRO A 534 25.39 11.02 -16.73
CA PRO A 534 25.63 9.96 -17.71
C PRO A 534 24.99 8.62 -17.33
N ARG A 535 25.11 8.21 -16.06
CA ARG A 535 24.46 7.00 -15.53
C ARG A 535 22.94 7.13 -15.58
N ASN A 536 22.40 8.26 -15.12
CA ASN A 536 20.97 8.46 -15.04
C ASN A 536 20.34 8.52 -16.43
N ARG A 537 21.00 9.16 -17.40
CA ARG A 537 20.64 9.17 -18.81
C ARG A 537 20.49 7.74 -19.34
N ASP A 538 21.51 6.91 -19.16
CA ASP A 538 21.52 5.55 -19.72
C ASP A 538 20.42 4.68 -19.08
N LEU A 539 20.23 4.79 -17.76
CA LEU A 539 19.16 4.09 -17.05
C LEU A 539 17.76 4.62 -17.39
N MET A 540 17.58 5.93 -17.57
CA MET A 540 16.31 6.50 -18.00
C MET A 540 16.00 6.12 -19.44
N GLN A 541 16.98 6.11 -20.33
CA GLN A 541 16.82 5.60 -21.70
C GLN A 541 16.35 4.14 -21.69
N GLN A 542 16.89 3.32 -20.79
CA GLN A 542 16.51 1.92 -20.63
C GLN A 542 15.09 1.74 -20.06
N HIS A 543 14.70 2.54 -19.06
CA HIS A 543 13.48 2.29 -18.27
C HIS A 543 12.31 3.22 -18.60
N PHE A 544 12.58 4.36 -19.23
CA PHE A 544 11.60 5.38 -19.63
C PHE A 544 11.82 5.80 -21.10
N PRO A 545 11.91 4.85 -22.06
CA PRO A 545 12.26 5.16 -23.44
C PRO A 545 11.29 6.19 -24.03
N GLY A 546 11.85 7.32 -24.51
CA GLY A 546 11.08 8.43 -25.09
C GLY A 546 10.24 9.26 -24.10
N LEU A 547 10.31 8.97 -22.81
CA LEU A 547 9.54 9.62 -21.74
C LEU A 547 10.45 10.17 -20.64
N PHE A 548 11.60 10.71 -21.02
CA PHE A 548 12.52 11.35 -20.10
C PHE A 548 13.21 12.57 -20.70
N CYS A 549 13.74 13.44 -19.84
CA CYS A 549 14.55 14.58 -20.26
C CYS A 549 15.75 14.82 -19.33
N GLY A 550 16.75 15.52 -19.85
CA GLY A 550 17.76 16.18 -19.00
C GLY A 550 17.30 17.58 -18.66
N TYR A 551 17.56 18.07 -17.45
CA TYR A 551 17.26 19.45 -17.11
C TYR A 551 18.49 20.32 -16.91
N HIS A 552 18.37 21.58 -17.33
CA HIS A 552 19.38 22.62 -17.18
C HIS A 552 18.87 23.67 -16.19
N PHE A 553 19.54 23.81 -15.05
CA PHE A 553 19.28 24.90 -14.11
C PHE A 553 19.89 26.19 -14.65
N ALA A 554 19.05 27.10 -15.13
CA ALA A 554 19.49 28.36 -15.73
C ALA A 554 19.97 29.33 -14.66
N ARG A 555 21.10 30.00 -14.90
CA ARG A 555 21.60 31.11 -14.08
C ARG A 555 21.49 32.40 -14.88
N ASN A 556 20.70 33.38 -14.43
CA ASN A 556 20.43 34.56 -15.28
C ASN A 556 21.62 35.51 -15.38
N GLY A 557 22.59 35.41 -14.46
CA GLY A 557 23.85 36.14 -14.53
C GLY A 557 24.84 35.60 -15.56
N ASP A 558 24.68 34.35 -15.99
CA ASP A 558 25.66 33.67 -16.85
C ASP A 558 25.38 33.93 -18.33
N PRO A 559 26.41 34.03 -19.19
CA PRO A 559 26.21 34.20 -20.63
C PRO A 559 25.44 33.03 -21.24
N ILE A 560 24.30 33.31 -21.90
CA ILE A 560 23.43 32.29 -22.52
C ILE A 560 24.23 31.29 -23.37
N ASN A 561 25.10 31.78 -24.26
CA ASN A 561 25.88 30.91 -25.15
C ASN A 561 26.83 29.97 -24.38
N ALA A 562 27.33 30.39 -23.21
CA ALA A 562 28.18 29.56 -22.37
C ALA A 562 27.37 28.49 -21.64
N GLN A 563 26.18 28.83 -21.14
CA GLN A 563 25.23 27.88 -20.57
C GLN A 563 24.83 26.79 -21.58
N VAL A 564 24.49 27.20 -22.82
CA VAL A 564 24.13 26.28 -23.90
C VAL A 564 25.31 25.40 -24.32
N ALA A 565 26.53 25.95 -24.36
CA ALA A 565 27.73 25.17 -24.63
C ALA A 565 28.01 24.13 -23.52
N ASN A 566 27.83 24.50 -22.25
CA ASN A 566 27.95 23.58 -21.12
C ASN A 566 26.94 22.44 -21.20
N LEU A 567 25.65 22.77 -21.40
CA LEU A 567 24.56 21.81 -21.60
C LEU A 567 24.87 20.85 -22.76
N LYS A 568 25.15 21.38 -23.95
CA LYS A 568 25.42 20.57 -25.14
C LYS A 568 26.62 19.64 -24.96
N ALA A 569 27.65 20.10 -24.26
CA ALA A 569 28.85 19.30 -24.00
C ALA A 569 28.60 18.14 -23.02
N HIS A 570 27.59 18.22 -22.16
CA HIS A 570 27.33 17.21 -21.12
C HIS A 570 26.10 16.33 -21.38
N LEU A 571 25.13 16.82 -22.16
CA LEU A 571 23.91 16.07 -22.50
C LEU A 571 24.25 14.72 -23.16
N GLY A 572 25.23 14.72 -24.06
CA GLY A 572 25.71 13.54 -24.78
C GLY A 572 24.93 13.31 -26.08
N ASP A 573 23.69 12.81 -25.96
CA ASP A 573 22.81 12.58 -27.11
C ASP A 573 21.92 13.81 -27.36
N PRO A 574 22.05 14.50 -28.51
CA PRO A 574 21.26 15.70 -28.81
C PRO A 574 19.78 15.42 -29.09
N SER A 575 19.38 14.14 -29.28
CA SER A 575 17.97 13.77 -29.43
C SER A 575 17.21 13.80 -28.10
N ILE A 576 17.92 13.76 -26.98
CA ILE A 576 17.33 13.83 -25.65
C ILE A 576 16.77 15.24 -25.43
N PRO A 577 15.47 15.37 -25.10
CA PRO A 577 14.88 16.68 -24.84
C PRO A 577 15.42 17.31 -23.56
N VAL A 578 15.33 18.63 -23.48
CA VAL A 578 15.80 19.42 -22.35
C VAL A 578 14.62 20.12 -21.65
N MET A 579 14.57 20.02 -20.32
CA MET A 579 13.77 20.92 -19.50
C MET A 579 14.65 22.09 -19.04
N ILE A 580 14.18 23.33 -19.20
CA ILE A 580 14.83 24.48 -18.57
C ILE A 580 14.24 24.64 -17.18
N ASP A 581 15.07 24.58 -16.16
CA ASP A 581 14.72 24.97 -14.81
C ASP A 581 15.08 26.45 -14.61
N TYR A 582 14.04 27.31 -14.56
CA TYR A 582 14.16 28.76 -14.60
C TYR A 582 13.67 29.40 -13.29
N GLU A 583 14.41 29.17 -12.21
CA GLU A 583 14.09 29.68 -10.89
C GLU A 583 15.27 30.30 -10.12
N ASP A 584 16.32 30.75 -10.82
CA ASP A 584 17.55 31.28 -10.21
C ASP A 584 17.27 32.28 -9.06
N PRO A 585 17.50 31.88 -7.80
CA PRO A 585 17.14 32.71 -6.64
C PRO A 585 18.08 33.90 -6.48
N ASP A 586 19.29 33.81 -7.05
CA ASP A 586 20.37 34.77 -6.82
C ASP A 586 20.25 36.00 -7.73
N THR A 587 19.55 35.87 -8.87
CA THR A 587 19.42 36.95 -9.84
C THR A 587 18.01 37.06 -10.41
N ARG A 588 17.63 38.28 -10.80
CA ARG A 588 16.28 38.56 -11.29
C ARG A 588 16.09 38.02 -12.71
N GLY A 589 15.19 37.07 -12.89
CA GLY A 589 14.79 36.56 -14.20
C GLY A 589 13.97 37.55 -15.02
N SER A 590 13.89 37.32 -16.34
CA SER A 590 13.00 38.09 -17.23
C SER A 590 12.48 37.22 -18.37
N GLY A 591 11.28 37.54 -18.88
CA GLY A 591 10.71 36.82 -20.02
C GLY A 591 11.54 36.95 -21.30
N ALA A 592 12.28 38.05 -21.46
CA ALA A 592 13.20 38.25 -22.59
C ALA A 592 14.41 37.31 -22.50
N ASN A 593 15.01 37.17 -21.32
CA ASN A 593 16.15 36.28 -21.10
C ASN A 593 15.74 34.80 -21.27
N LEU A 594 14.59 34.41 -20.72
CA LEU A 594 14.05 33.06 -20.90
C LEU A 594 13.83 32.72 -22.38
N ARG A 595 13.21 33.61 -23.16
CA ARG A 595 13.04 33.42 -24.62
C ARG A 595 14.38 33.29 -25.35
N ALA A 596 15.33 34.19 -25.05
CA ALA A 596 16.65 34.13 -25.65
C ALA A 596 17.40 32.83 -25.33
N LEU A 597 17.23 32.28 -24.12
CA LEU A 597 17.80 30.98 -23.75
C LEU A 597 17.15 29.83 -24.53
N VAL A 598 15.81 29.82 -24.63
CA VAL A 598 15.08 28.84 -25.46
C VAL A 598 15.56 28.88 -26.91
N ASP A 599 15.63 30.07 -27.50
CA ASP A 599 16.07 30.27 -28.89
C ASP A 599 17.52 29.81 -29.09
N ALA A 600 18.40 30.05 -28.12
CA ALA A 600 19.79 29.60 -28.17
C ALA A 600 19.93 28.08 -28.06
N ILE A 601 19.14 27.42 -27.20
CA ILE A 601 19.11 25.95 -27.10
C ILE A 601 18.62 25.33 -28.43
N HIS A 602 17.53 25.86 -29.00
CA HIS A 602 17.04 25.42 -30.31
C HIS A 602 18.07 25.64 -31.42
N SER A 603 18.72 26.81 -31.43
CA SER A 603 19.77 27.13 -32.41
C SER A 603 21.01 26.22 -32.28
N ALA A 604 21.24 25.64 -31.11
CA ALA A 604 22.30 24.67 -30.88
C ALA A 604 21.94 23.23 -31.34
N GLY A 605 20.72 23.02 -31.86
CA GLY A 605 20.23 21.73 -32.34
C GLY A 605 19.65 20.84 -31.23
N LEU A 606 19.32 21.41 -30.08
CA LEU A 606 18.66 20.71 -28.96
C LEU A 606 17.19 21.12 -28.89
N ARG A 607 16.34 20.31 -28.27
CA ARG A 607 14.91 20.61 -28.12
C ARG A 607 14.56 20.95 -26.68
N VAL A 608 13.81 22.02 -26.45
CA VAL A 608 13.22 22.31 -25.13
C VAL A 608 11.84 21.66 -25.06
N CYS A 609 11.67 20.64 -24.20
CA CYS A 609 10.37 19.99 -24.00
C CYS A 609 9.45 20.74 -23.04
N ALA A 610 10.03 21.36 -22.01
CA ALA A 610 9.29 22.07 -21.00
C ALA A 610 10.15 23.14 -20.32
N ILE A 611 9.49 24.09 -19.67
CA ILE A 611 10.13 25.06 -18.77
C ILE A 611 9.54 24.87 -17.38
N TYR A 612 10.38 24.43 -16.45
CA TYR A 612 10.08 24.49 -15.04
C TYR A 612 10.18 25.94 -14.55
N LEU A 613 9.07 26.49 -14.07
CA LEU A 613 8.94 27.89 -13.68
C LEU A 613 7.95 28.02 -12.52
N PRO A 614 8.39 28.06 -11.26
CA PRO A 614 7.49 28.21 -10.12
C PRO A 614 6.65 29.49 -10.19
N ARG A 615 5.39 29.41 -9.77
CA ARG A 615 4.48 30.58 -9.78
C ARG A 615 5.02 31.77 -9.01
N TRP A 616 5.63 31.51 -7.85
CA TRP A 616 6.20 32.55 -7.00
C TRP A 616 7.36 33.28 -7.68
N TYR A 617 8.17 32.57 -8.47
CA TYR A 617 9.29 33.15 -9.20
C TYR A 617 8.80 34.02 -10.35
N TRP A 618 7.85 33.50 -11.14
CA TRP A 618 7.23 34.26 -12.22
C TRP A 618 6.57 35.56 -11.72
N GLN A 619 5.81 35.49 -10.62
CA GLN A 619 5.13 36.67 -10.09
C GLN A 619 6.08 37.65 -9.40
N GLY A 620 6.86 37.16 -8.43
CA GLY A 620 7.68 37.99 -7.56
C GLY A 620 9.01 38.41 -8.18
N HIS A 621 9.71 37.49 -8.83
CA HIS A 621 11.06 37.73 -9.34
C HIS A 621 11.05 38.27 -10.77
N MET A 622 10.19 37.74 -11.65
CA MET A 622 10.12 38.19 -13.04
C MET A 622 9.16 39.36 -13.28
N GLY A 623 8.20 39.60 -12.36
CA GLY A 623 7.17 40.63 -12.52
C GLY A 623 6.03 40.23 -13.47
N SER A 624 5.70 38.93 -13.53
CA SER A 624 4.62 38.36 -14.33
C SER A 624 4.67 38.67 -15.84
N PRO A 625 5.81 38.51 -16.53
CA PRO A 625 5.88 38.79 -17.96
C PRO A 625 5.01 37.82 -18.77
N PRO A 626 4.57 38.20 -19.98
CA PRO A 626 3.82 37.30 -20.86
C PRO A 626 4.67 36.09 -21.26
N LEU A 627 4.06 34.91 -21.20
CA LEU A 627 4.67 33.61 -21.46
C LEU A 627 4.15 32.94 -22.74
N ASN A 628 3.35 33.65 -23.54
CA ASN A 628 2.86 33.15 -24.82
C ASN A 628 4.03 32.76 -25.74
N ASN A 629 3.82 31.69 -26.54
CA ASN A 629 4.79 31.14 -27.48
C ASN A 629 6.08 30.60 -26.85
N LEU A 630 6.08 30.32 -25.55
CA LEU A 630 7.11 29.52 -24.91
C LEU A 630 6.76 28.02 -24.98
N PRO A 631 7.75 27.13 -24.84
CA PRO A 631 7.53 25.71 -24.56
C PRO A 631 6.56 25.47 -23.39
N PRO A 632 5.96 24.27 -23.30
CA PRO A 632 5.05 23.89 -22.22
C PRO A 632 5.60 24.19 -20.82
N LEU A 633 4.71 24.62 -19.91
CA LEU A 633 5.11 25.05 -18.57
C LEU A 633 4.96 23.92 -17.55
N TRP A 634 5.98 23.78 -16.72
CA TRP A 634 6.02 22.88 -15.57
C TRP A 634 6.04 23.74 -14.31
N ASN A 635 4.97 23.70 -13.53
CA ASN A 635 4.83 24.54 -12.33
C ASN A 635 5.12 23.72 -11.06
N SER A 636 5.65 24.35 -10.01
CA SER A 636 5.65 23.79 -8.66
C SER A 636 4.59 24.42 -7.78
N HIS A 637 3.87 23.56 -7.04
CA HIS A 637 2.95 23.96 -5.98
C HIS A 637 2.77 22.80 -5.01
N TYR A 638 3.40 22.86 -3.84
CA TYR A 638 3.49 21.68 -2.98
C TYR A 638 2.28 21.49 -2.08
N VAL A 639 1.91 20.22 -1.89
CA VAL A 639 0.98 19.78 -0.84
C VAL A 639 1.70 19.60 0.49
N THR A 640 0.98 19.76 1.60
CA THR A 640 1.51 19.48 2.95
C THR A 640 1.28 18.01 3.33
N ALA A 641 1.81 17.09 2.53
CA ALA A 641 1.70 15.64 2.76
C ALA A 641 2.93 14.91 2.20
N SER A 642 3.25 13.74 2.77
CA SER A 642 4.30 12.83 2.27
C SER A 642 3.71 11.43 2.07
N GLY A 643 4.17 10.72 1.04
CA GLY A 643 3.69 9.40 0.66
C GLY A 643 3.85 9.15 -0.84
N TYR A 644 3.27 8.05 -1.35
CA TYR A 644 3.29 7.78 -2.79
C TYR A 644 2.59 8.89 -3.58
N ALA A 645 3.13 9.20 -4.76
CA ALA A 645 2.61 10.24 -5.65
C ALA A 645 1.09 10.12 -5.88
N SER A 646 0.58 8.92 -6.11
CA SER A 646 -0.85 8.64 -6.31
C SER A 646 -1.73 8.93 -5.10
N VAL A 647 -1.17 8.90 -3.88
CA VAL A 647 -1.89 9.11 -2.63
C VAL A 647 -1.92 10.58 -2.26
N ILE A 648 -0.80 11.27 -2.45
CA ILE A 648 -0.65 12.68 -2.04
C ILE A 648 -1.02 13.67 -3.16
N TYR A 649 -1.25 13.19 -4.39
CA TYR A 649 -1.66 14.03 -5.51
C TYR A 649 -3.08 14.59 -5.31
N PRO A 650 -3.26 15.92 -5.33
CA PRO A 650 -4.55 16.56 -5.07
C PRO A 650 -5.53 16.60 -6.26
N GLY A 651 -5.14 16.09 -7.44
CA GLY A 651 -5.98 16.07 -8.65
C GLY A 651 -5.92 17.35 -9.50
N LYS A 652 -6.49 17.31 -10.73
CA LYS A 652 -6.54 18.44 -11.69
C LYS A 652 -7.16 19.73 -11.14
N GLY A 653 -8.06 19.59 -10.16
CA GLY A 653 -8.73 20.73 -9.52
C GLY A 653 -7.81 21.55 -8.60
N PHE A 654 -6.58 21.10 -8.38
CA PHE A 654 -5.65 21.75 -7.48
C PHE A 654 -5.14 23.10 -8.03
N ALA A 655 -4.95 24.06 -7.13
CA ALA A 655 -4.57 25.44 -7.47
C ALA A 655 -3.27 25.53 -8.29
N GLY A 656 -2.36 24.57 -8.13
CA GLY A 656 -1.14 24.46 -8.92
C GLY A 656 -1.35 24.38 -10.44
N TRP A 657 -2.51 23.90 -10.89
CA TRP A 657 -2.87 23.78 -12.32
C TRP A 657 -3.43 25.05 -12.94
N ALA A 658 -3.67 26.12 -12.15
CA ALA A 658 -4.22 27.36 -12.68
C ALA A 658 -3.32 27.93 -13.78
N ASN A 659 -3.90 28.43 -14.88
CA ASN A 659 -3.13 29.05 -15.96
C ASN A 659 -2.28 30.22 -15.44
N TYR A 660 -1.10 30.46 -16.05
CA TYR A 660 -0.27 31.64 -15.72
C TYR A 660 -1.00 32.92 -16.14
N THR A 661 -1.47 32.92 -17.38
CA THR A 661 -2.35 33.95 -17.95
C THR A 661 -3.42 33.25 -18.78
N PRO A 662 -4.54 33.91 -19.15
CA PRO A 662 -5.53 33.31 -20.04
C PRO A 662 -4.86 32.75 -21.31
N GLY A 663 -5.07 31.47 -21.59
CA GLY A 663 -4.47 30.76 -22.73
C GLY A 663 -3.05 30.21 -22.52
N VAL A 664 -2.47 30.32 -21.32
CA VAL A 664 -1.16 29.73 -20.99
C VAL A 664 -1.31 28.71 -19.84
N PRO A 665 -1.61 27.44 -20.15
CA PRO A 665 -1.84 26.40 -19.16
C PRO A 665 -0.55 25.89 -18.50
N VAL A 666 -0.72 25.14 -17.42
CA VAL A 666 0.31 24.28 -16.83
C VAL A 666 0.20 22.90 -17.48
N GLU A 667 1.31 22.37 -17.99
CA GLU A 667 1.36 21.07 -18.66
C GLU A 667 1.77 19.95 -17.69
N ILE A 668 2.75 20.23 -16.82
CA ILE A 668 3.17 19.33 -15.74
C ILE A 668 3.15 20.08 -14.41
N LEU A 669 2.66 19.43 -13.36
CA LEU A 669 2.69 19.96 -12.01
C LEU A 669 3.64 19.15 -11.14
N GLN A 670 4.69 19.78 -10.61
CA GLN A 670 5.43 19.27 -9.46
C GLN A 670 4.65 19.61 -8.19
N PHE A 671 4.06 18.60 -7.56
CA PHE A 671 3.08 18.81 -6.49
C PHE A 671 3.62 18.44 -5.11
N SER A 672 4.81 17.87 -5.00
CA SER A 672 5.46 17.58 -3.72
C SER A 672 6.95 17.31 -3.92
N ASP A 673 7.75 17.72 -2.94
CA ASP A 673 9.15 17.34 -2.71
C ASP A 673 9.29 16.17 -1.71
N GLN A 674 8.16 15.68 -1.20
CA GLN A 674 8.06 14.64 -0.16
C GLN A 674 7.41 13.36 -0.70
N GLY A 675 7.53 13.10 -2.01
CA GLY A 675 7.02 11.89 -2.65
C GLY A 675 7.88 10.67 -2.36
N GLN A 676 7.29 9.58 -1.89
CA GLN A 676 7.99 8.32 -1.65
C GLN A 676 8.18 7.56 -2.96
N VAL A 677 9.44 7.42 -3.40
CA VAL A 677 9.83 6.73 -4.64
C VAL A 677 11.12 5.96 -4.41
N ALA A 678 11.17 4.69 -4.81
CA ALA A 678 12.36 3.85 -4.73
C ALA A 678 13.00 3.88 -3.32
N GLY A 679 12.14 3.90 -2.29
CA GLY A 679 12.54 3.97 -0.88
C GLY A 679 13.09 5.32 -0.39
N ARG A 680 12.94 6.40 -1.16
CA ARG A 680 13.43 7.75 -0.80
C ARG A 680 12.35 8.82 -1.00
N LEU A 681 12.53 9.97 -0.35
CA LEU A 681 11.70 11.16 -0.59
C LEU A 681 12.34 11.97 -1.73
N VAL A 682 11.54 12.25 -2.77
CA VAL A 682 11.96 12.95 -3.98
C VAL A 682 10.82 13.81 -4.52
N ASP A 683 11.17 14.69 -5.45
CA ASP A 683 10.22 15.50 -6.20
C ASP A 683 9.34 14.64 -7.10
N VAL A 684 8.02 14.79 -6.96
CA VAL A 684 7.01 14.05 -7.71
C VAL A 684 6.08 14.97 -8.48
N ASN A 685 5.74 14.49 -9.68
CA ASN A 685 5.12 15.27 -10.74
C ASN A 685 3.89 14.57 -11.27
N ALA A 686 2.96 15.34 -11.81
CA ALA A 686 1.77 14.84 -12.48
C ALA A 686 1.61 15.50 -13.85
N TYR A 687 1.26 14.70 -14.84
CA TYR A 687 0.75 15.10 -16.15
C TYR A 687 -0.68 14.59 -16.28
N GLU A 688 -1.58 15.41 -16.80
CA GLU A 688 -2.99 15.05 -16.99
C GLU A 688 -3.46 15.21 -18.42
N GLY A 689 -3.48 14.11 -19.16
CA GLY A 689 -3.81 14.10 -20.57
C GLY A 689 -3.74 12.69 -21.14
N THR A 690 -3.25 12.56 -22.36
CA THR A 690 -3.04 11.26 -23.00
C THR A 690 -1.58 10.83 -22.95
N LEU A 691 -1.30 9.53 -23.00
CA LEU A 691 0.05 8.99 -23.11
C LEU A 691 0.73 9.48 -24.39
N ASP A 692 -0.02 9.61 -25.48
CA ASP A 692 0.52 10.16 -26.73
C ASP A 692 0.81 11.66 -26.61
N GLY A 693 -0.01 12.42 -25.87
CA GLY A 693 0.29 13.81 -25.53
C GLY A 693 1.54 13.93 -24.65
N LEU A 694 1.70 13.02 -23.69
CA LEU A 694 2.91 12.94 -22.88
C LEU A 694 4.13 12.56 -23.73
N ARG A 695 3.99 11.61 -24.66
CA ARG A 695 5.06 11.27 -25.61
C ARG A 695 5.39 12.44 -26.53
N GLU A 696 4.40 13.16 -27.05
CA GLU A 696 4.60 14.35 -27.87
C GLU A 696 5.37 15.42 -27.09
N LEU A 697 5.05 15.59 -25.81
CA LEU A 697 5.77 16.49 -24.92
C LEU A 697 7.27 16.17 -24.84
N PHE A 698 7.65 14.89 -24.72
CA PHE A 698 9.05 14.44 -24.59
C PHE A 698 9.76 14.10 -25.91
N SER A 699 9.05 13.74 -26.98
CA SER A 699 9.64 13.37 -28.28
C SER A 699 9.49 14.44 -29.35
N GLY A 700 8.50 15.33 -29.26
CA GLY A 700 8.23 16.38 -30.24
C GLY A 700 7.48 15.93 -31.50
N ALA A 701 6.97 14.69 -31.55
CA ALA A 701 6.13 14.20 -32.64
C ALA A 701 4.86 13.52 -32.08
N PRO A 702 3.67 13.71 -32.69
CA PRO A 702 2.53 12.85 -32.43
C PRO A 702 2.90 11.45 -32.95
N GLY A 703 3.00 10.48 -32.04
CA GLY A 703 3.48 9.14 -32.37
C GLY A 703 2.50 8.40 -33.29
N GLU A 704 2.77 8.36 -34.59
CA GLU A 704 2.71 7.07 -35.26
C GLU A 704 3.91 6.27 -34.75
N LEU A 705 3.67 5.09 -34.18
CA LEU A 705 4.75 4.14 -33.93
C LEU A 705 5.55 4.01 -35.22
N SER A 706 6.86 4.28 -35.19
CA SER A 706 7.65 3.97 -36.37
C SER A 706 7.52 2.46 -36.60
N VAL A 707 7.38 2.05 -37.87
CA VAL A 707 7.39 0.63 -38.21
C VAL A 707 8.62 -0.04 -37.59
N ASP A 708 9.72 0.69 -37.46
CA ASP A 708 10.97 0.25 -36.84
C ASP A 708 10.84 0.00 -35.33
N ASP A 709 10.08 0.81 -34.57
CA ASP A 709 9.83 0.59 -33.13
C ASP A 709 8.89 -0.59 -32.89
N CYS A 710 7.85 -0.74 -33.72
CA CYS A 710 6.99 -1.92 -33.70
C CYS A 710 7.76 -3.18 -34.08
N VAL A 711 8.63 -3.10 -35.09
CA VAL A 711 9.45 -4.20 -35.57
C VAL A 711 10.51 -4.56 -34.54
N LEU A 712 11.11 -3.59 -33.84
CA LEU A 712 12.08 -3.84 -32.76
C LEU A 712 11.42 -4.51 -31.55
N ASP A 713 10.25 -4.04 -31.13
CA ASP A 713 9.49 -4.67 -30.04
C ASP A 713 9.03 -6.09 -30.43
N PHE A 714 8.52 -6.30 -31.64
CA PHE A 714 8.22 -7.64 -32.17
C PHE A 714 9.47 -8.52 -32.25
N TRP A 715 10.61 -8.00 -32.70
CA TRP A 715 11.85 -8.78 -32.82
C TRP A 715 12.43 -9.18 -31.46
N LEU A 716 12.39 -8.30 -30.47
CA LEU A 716 12.82 -8.61 -29.10
C LEU A 716 11.93 -9.69 -28.46
N GLN A 717 10.62 -9.64 -28.74
CA GLN A 717 9.68 -10.68 -28.32
C GLN A 717 9.94 -12.02 -29.04
N LEU A 718 10.38 -12.02 -30.30
CA LEU A 718 10.73 -13.24 -31.03
C LEU A 718 12.05 -13.88 -30.54
N LEU A 719 12.99 -13.10 -30.02
CA LEU A 719 14.29 -13.58 -29.54
C LEU A 719 14.29 -14.05 -28.07
N GLY A 720 13.30 -13.66 -27.27
CA GLY A 720 13.19 -14.04 -25.87
C GLY A 720 14.01 -13.15 -24.91
N PRO A 721 13.86 -13.34 -23.59
CA PRO A 721 14.47 -12.45 -22.59
C PRO A 721 15.97 -12.27 -22.79
N ALA A 722 16.41 -11.01 -22.92
CA ALA A 722 17.81 -10.63 -23.16
C ALA A 722 18.49 -11.31 -24.38
N GLY A 723 17.71 -11.76 -25.37
CA GLY A 723 18.21 -12.47 -26.55
C GLY A 723 18.65 -13.91 -26.28
N ALA A 724 18.36 -14.46 -25.10
CA ALA A 724 18.78 -15.81 -24.68
C ALA A 724 17.79 -16.92 -25.08
N GLY A 725 16.73 -16.59 -25.85
CA GLY A 725 15.68 -17.53 -26.20
C GLY A 725 14.66 -17.74 -25.07
N TRP A 726 13.54 -18.35 -25.43
CA TRP A 726 12.46 -18.62 -24.49
C TRP A 726 12.72 -19.93 -23.72
N PRO A 727 12.63 -19.95 -22.38
CA PRO A 727 12.75 -21.18 -21.60
C PRO A 727 11.76 -22.26 -22.02
N GLN A 728 10.55 -21.87 -22.43
CA GLN A 728 9.51 -22.74 -22.96
C GLN A 728 9.88 -23.36 -24.31
N LEU A 729 10.82 -22.75 -25.03
CA LEU A 729 11.37 -23.23 -26.31
C LEU A 729 12.76 -23.85 -26.15
N ASN A 730 13.15 -24.18 -24.91
CA ASN A 730 14.46 -24.71 -24.54
C ASN A 730 15.60 -23.70 -24.79
N ASN A 731 15.38 -22.44 -24.41
CA ASN A 731 16.29 -21.30 -24.60
C ASN A 731 16.60 -21.03 -26.09
N ARG A 732 15.58 -21.13 -26.94
CA ARG A 732 15.67 -20.82 -28.38
C ARG A 732 14.74 -19.69 -28.75
N SER A 733 15.06 -18.97 -29.83
CA SER A 733 14.14 -17.96 -30.36
C SER A 733 12.89 -18.63 -30.95
N VAL A 734 11.81 -17.87 -31.06
CA VAL A 734 10.57 -18.31 -31.72
C VAL A 734 10.84 -18.67 -33.19
N VAL A 735 11.78 -17.98 -33.84
CA VAL A 735 12.19 -18.24 -35.22
C VAL A 735 12.90 -19.59 -35.34
N ASP A 736 13.81 -19.91 -34.43
CA ASP A 736 14.55 -21.19 -34.43
C ASP A 736 13.62 -22.37 -34.13
N ALA A 737 12.69 -22.19 -33.20
CA ALA A 737 11.70 -23.21 -32.86
C ALA A 737 10.73 -23.48 -34.02
N LEU A 738 10.28 -22.43 -34.73
CA LEU A 738 9.41 -22.57 -35.90
C LEU A 738 10.12 -23.22 -37.10
N ALA A 739 11.40 -22.90 -37.33
CA ALA A 739 12.19 -23.53 -38.38
C ALA A 739 12.38 -25.04 -38.13
N GLU A 740 12.65 -25.43 -36.88
CA GLU A 740 12.76 -26.84 -36.50
C GLU A 740 11.42 -27.58 -36.66
N ILE A 741 10.30 -26.97 -36.23
CA ILE A 741 8.97 -27.53 -36.42
C ILE A 741 8.64 -27.68 -37.92
N GLY A 742 8.92 -26.65 -38.73
CA GLY A 742 8.72 -26.69 -40.17
C GLY A 742 9.52 -27.81 -40.84
N LEU A 743 10.74 -28.09 -40.35
CA LEU A 743 11.59 -29.17 -40.82
C LEU A 743 11.07 -30.56 -40.42
N HIS A 744 10.59 -30.71 -39.19
CA HIS A 744 9.96 -31.94 -38.71
C HIS A 744 8.63 -32.25 -39.42
N GLN A 745 7.91 -31.21 -39.84
CA GLN A 745 6.62 -31.32 -40.54
C GLN A 745 6.76 -31.36 -42.08
N GLY A 746 7.99 -31.28 -42.61
CA GLY A 746 8.26 -31.35 -44.04
C GLY A 746 7.72 -30.17 -44.85
N VAL A 747 7.58 -28.99 -44.23
CA VAL A 747 7.05 -27.79 -44.88
C VAL A 747 8.12 -27.19 -45.82
N PRO A 748 7.88 -27.12 -47.14
CA PRO A 748 8.87 -26.61 -48.09
C PRO A 748 9.17 -25.12 -47.84
N GLY A 749 10.45 -24.78 -47.68
CA GLY A 749 10.92 -23.39 -47.46
C GLY A 749 11.28 -23.03 -46.02
N MET A 750 11.05 -23.92 -45.04
CA MET A 750 11.42 -23.72 -43.63
C MET A 750 12.68 -24.51 -43.20
N ALA A 751 13.54 -24.90 -44.16
CA ALA A 751 14.81 -25.53 -43.83
C ALA A 751 15.87 -24.48 -43.44
N PRO A 752 16.61 -24.64 -42.31
CA PRO A 752 17.76 -23.80 -42.03
C PRO A 752 18.83 -24.04 -43.11
N PRO A 753 19.62 -23.01 -43.46
CA PRO A 753 20.69 -23.17 -44.43
C PRO A 753 21.68 -24.24 -43.94
N PRO A 754 22.25 -25.06 -44.84
CA PRO A 754 23.24 -26.06 -44.46
C PRO A 754 24.44 -25.39 -43.78
N ALA A 755 24.96 -26.04 -42.73
CA ALA A 755 26.07 -25.53 -41.93
C ALA A 755 27.27 -25.17 -42.82
N GLY A 756 27.60 -23.87 -42.88
CA GLY A 756 28.73 -23.33 -43.64
C GLY A 756 28.37 -22.56 -44.92
N ALA A 757 27.10 -22.41 -45.29
CA ALA A 757 26.71 -21.54 -46.41
C ALA A 757 26.58 -20.07 -45.97
N ALA A 758 27.30 -19.16 -46.62
CA ALA A 758 27.13 -17.72 -46.41
C ALA A 758 25.73 -17.28 -46.89
N PRO A 759 25.03 -16.41 -46.14
CA PRO A 759 23.66 -16.03 -46.47
C PRO A 759 23.58 -15.23 -47.77
N ALA A 760 22.53 -15.46 -48.56
CA ALA A 760 22.21 -14.65 -49.72
C ALA A 760 21.97 -13.19 -49.29
N PRO A 761 22.44 -12.19 -50.06
CA PRO A 761 22.40 -10.80 -49.61
C PRO A 761 20.96 -10.28 -49.62
N LEU A 762 20.53 -9.75 -48.47
CA LEU A 762 19.41 -8.82 -48.37
C LEU A 762 19.78 -7.49 -49.09
N PRO A 763 18.78 -6.71 -49.56
CA PRO A 763 19.01 -5.43 -50.21
C PRO A 763 20.01 -4.57 -49.41
N ALA A 764 20.99 -3.98 -50.10
CA ALA A 764 22.21 -3.43 -49.50
C ALA A 764 21.99 -2.46 -48.32
N ALA A 765 20.86 -1.75 -48.28
CA ALA A 765 20.55 -0.80 -47.20
C ALA A 765 20.21 -1.47 -45.84
N THR A 766 19.73 -2.72 -45.85
CA THR A 766 19.28 -3.43 -44.63
C THR A 766 20.37 -4.35 -44.07
N ALA A 767 21.23 -4.87 -44.94
CA ALA A 767 22.30 -5.80 -44.56
C ALA A 767 23.44 -5.12 -43.80
N ASP A 768 23.79 -3.87 -44.14
CA ASP A 768 24.91 -3.17 -43.51
C ASP A 768 24.58 -2.77 -42.06
N ARG A 769 23.33 -2.38 -41.78
CA ARG A 769 22.87 -2.02 -40.42
C ARG A 769 22.64 -3.22 -39.51
N ALA A 770 22.11 -4.33 -40.03
CA ALA A 770 21.96 -5.55 -39.23
C ALA A 770 23.32 -6.15 -38.84
N ARG A 771 24.34 -5.97 -39.69
CA ARG A 771 25.71 -6.42 -39.44
C ARG A 771 26.43 -5.53 -38.41
N ASP A 772 26.26 -4.21 -38.49
CA ASP A 772 26.78 -3.26 -37.47
C ASP A 772 26.21 -3.51 -36.06
N VAL A 773 24.93 -3.86 -35.96
CA VAL A 773 24.29 -4.21 -34.68
C VAL A 773 24.77 -5.57 -34.16
N PHE A 774 25.01 -6.54 -35.05
CA PHE A 774 25.54 -7.85 -34.67
C PHE A 774 26.99 -7.77 -34.16
N ASP A 775 27.83 -6.94 -34.79
CA ASP A 775 29.25 -6.76 -34.44
C ASP A 775 29.45 -5.91 -33.17
N GLN A 776 28.45 -5.12 -32.76
CA GLN A 776 28.47 -4.40 -31.47
C GLN A 776 28.08 -5.26 -30.27
N ILE A 777 27.28 -6.31 -30.48
CA ILE A 777 26.77 -7.18 -29.41
C ILE A 777 27.75 -8.31 -29.08
N ARG A 778 28.47 -8.84 -30.08
CA ARG A 778 29.59 -9.76 -29.85
C ARG A 778 30.86 -8.96 -29.61
N GLY A 779 31.22 -8.74 -28.35
CA GLY A 779 32.57 -8.32 -28.00
C GLY A 779 33.64 -9.27 -28.60
N PRO A 780 34.92 -8.85 -28.66
CA PRO A 780 35.95 -9.51 -29.46
C PRO A 780 36.31 -10.98 -29.08
N ASP A 781 35.72 -11.56 -28.04
CA ASP A 781 36.02 -12.93 -27.57
C ASP A 781 34.77 -13.84 -27.48
N GLY A 782 33.94 -13.89 -28.54
CA GLY A 782 33.03 -15.01 -28.83
C GLY A 782 31.54 -14.83 -28.55
#